data_AF-W8GG32-F1
#
_entry.id   AF-W8GG32-F1
#
_cell.length_a   1.000
_cell.length_b   1.000
_cell.length_c   1.000
_cell.angle_alpha   90.00
_cell.angle_beta   90.00
_cell.angle_gamma   90.00
#
_symmetry.space_group_name_H-M   'P 1'
#
loop_
_entity.id
_entity.type
_entity.pdbx_description
1 polymer ?
#
loop_
_entity_poly.entity_id
_entity_poly.type
_entity_poly.pdbx_seq_one_letter_code
_entity_poly.pdbx_strand_id
1 'polypeptide(L)'
;MDKNIEYSREKDYKGEGARGFLSKLSKGLMLPIAVLPIAGLFLGIGSGIINIFDTVGLDKETNPWYLIPIIMRDIGNIIFATLPALFCVAIAIAYTDDAGIAAFTGFLGYVVFCVSQAVLIFENVDANGVLINYHILWYDEVPTSVVGQTLGITSLQTSVFGGIAVGFVAAWLYNRFSTLRLPNFLGFFNGTRSVPIIAFMFMPLVAFIFLATWPLIGTWLDSFGQLLLGMNYGFDALLFGIIERALVPFGLHHAFYTPLWFTSVGGQIIAVDPSTGQQLVVSAGDENMWFAIQNYGLDYNSLNTQYWVEANDTILNLTGMSNNYWVFDPNAAGGASTNINDYLLPSQNLDFNSGTNECVYFITSGAHPGQYLQGKYQFMIFALPAAGAAMIMCAKKENREMAMSLIGAAVLTTFLTGITEPIEFTFLFLAPMLYIFHVIMCGISFWVDDLLQVSAGMTFSGGIIDYCLYGILPLATGYNTAAWIIIPIGIIYMPIYYFFFRWYILKFDIQTPGRGDSDDSMKLVSKKDYLESKDTKKENKNLPKGRKGYFDESNPRFERTVSLLGYLGDFDNLKSINACITRLRLSVVDVSKIDEENIKKKLGAKGIMKLSGGSVQVIFGAEADIFKVELQMLKKQGFTYKEWSEKSKNN
;
A
#
# COMPACT_ATOMS: atom_id res chain seq x y z
N MET A 1 -36.42 14.67 46.42
CA MET A 1 -35.10 14.94 47.03
C MET A 1 -34.18 13.82 46.62
N ASP A 2 -33.04 14.23 46.07
CA ASP A 2 -32.06 13.47 45.31
C ASP A 2 -31.62 12.12 45.88
N LYS A 3 -31.26 11.19 44.97
CA LYS A 3 -29.90 10.63 44.89
C LYS A 3 -29.69 9.70 43.68
N ASN A 4 -28.67 10.04 42.90
CA ASN A 4 -27.72 9.16 42.19
C ASN A 4 -28.22 8.26 41.05
N ILE A 5 -28.18 8.80 39.83
CA ILE A 5 -27.94 7.99 38.62
C ILE A 5 -26.43 8.02 38.35
N GLU A 6 -25.72 7.04 38.89
CA GLU A 6 -24.32 6.81 38.59
C GLU A 6 -24.25 6.03 37.27
N TYR A 7 -23.78 6.67 36.20
CA TYR A 7 -23.45 6.02 34.95
C TYR A 7 -22.14 5.22 35.12
N SER A 8 -22.22 3.95 35.51
CA SER A 8 -21.07 3.05 35.43
C SER A 8 -20.91 2.51 33.99
N ARG A 9 -20.30 3.34 33.13
CA ARG A 9 -19.52 2.82 32.00
C ARG A 9 -18.17 2.37 32.54
N GLU A 10 -18.07 1.12 32.97
CA GLU A 10 -16.78 0.44 32.91
C GLU A 10 -16.59 -0.10 31.50
N LYS A 11 -15.76 0.63 30.75
CA LYS A 11 -15.14 0.16 29.52
C LYS A 11 -14.36 -1.12 29.82
N ASP A 12 -14.86 -2.26 29.37
CA ASP A 12 -13.98 -3.37 28.99
C ASP A 12 -13.27 -3.00 27.68
N TYR A 13 -12.27 -2.12 27.81
CA TYR A 13 -11.20 -1.93 26.84
C TYR A 13 -9.89 -2.46 27.45
N LYS A 14 -9.94 -3.65 28.06
CA LYS A 14 -8.77 -4.39 28.50
C LYS A 14 -8.75 -5.73 27.76
N GLY A 15 -7.90 -5.84 26.74
CA GLY A 15 -7.51 -7.17 26.24
C GLY A 15 -7.25 -7.38 24.75
N GLU A 16 -7.18 -6.36 23.90
CA GLU A 16 -6.29 -6.44 22.75
C GLU A 16 -5.10 -5.54 23.06
N GLY A 17 -4.07 -6.09 23.70
CA GLY A 17 -2.82 -5.35 23.93
C GLY A 17 -2.18 -4.92 22.60
N ALA A 18 -0.98 -4.33 22.66
CA ALA A 18 -0.22 -3.93 21.46
C ALA A 18 -0.17 -5.06 20.39
N ARG A 19 -0.11 -6.33 20.80
CA ARG A 19 -0.16 -7.50 19.91
C ARG A 19 -1.46 -7.64 19.11
N GLY A 20 -2.63 -7.38 19.70
CA GLY A 20 -3.92 -7.48 19.00
C GLY A 20 -4.09 -6.37 17.97
N PHE A 21 -3.69 -5.15 18.33
CA PHE A 21 -3.63 -4.02 17.40
C PHE A 21 -2.67 -4.31 16.22
N LEU A 22 -1.45 -4.77 16.51
CA LEU A 22 -0.46 -5.09 15.48
C LEU A 22 -0.90 -6.26 14.57
N SER A 23 -1.61 -7.25 15.13
CA SER A 23 -2.16 -8.35 14.33
C SER A 23 -3.24 -7.88 13.35
N LYS A 24 -4.17 -7.01 13.79
CA LYS A 24 -5.18 -6.40 12.90
C LYS A 24 -4.55 -5.48 11.86
N LEU A 25 -3.54 -4.69 12.26
CA LEU A 25 -2.78 -3.85 11.35
C LEU A 25 -2.13 -4.71 10.26
N SER A 26 -1.40 -5.76 10.64
CA SER A 26 -0.78 -6.69 9.69
C SER A 26 -1.79 -7.31 8.72
N LYS A 27 -2.95 -7.77 9.22
CA LYS A 27 -4.06 -8.28 8.37
C LYS A 27 -4.57 -7.21 7.39
N GLY A 28 -4.72 -5.97 7.84
CA GLY A 28 -5.16 -4.85 7.01
C GLY A 28 -4.15 -4.46 5.93
N LEU A 29 -2.85 -4.52 6.24
CA LEU A 29 -1.80 -4.25 5.26
C LEU A 29 -1.68 -5.36 4.21
N MET A 30 -2.04 -6.61 4.54
CA MET A 30 -1.87 -7.76 3.64
C MET A 30 -2.75 -7.71 2.37
N LEU A 31 -3.94 -7.08 2.43
CA LEU A 31 -4.89 -7.12 1.32
C LEU A 31 -4.38 -6.36 0.06
N PRO A 32 -3.91 -5.10 0.15
CA PRO A 32 -3.28 -4.43 -0.99
C PRO A 32 -1.99 -5.11 -1.43
N ILE A 33 -1.19 -5.58 -0.47
CA ILE A 33 0.11 -6.24 -0.73
C ILE A 33 -0.07 -7.49 -1.61
N ALA A 34 -1.16 -8.23 -1.45
CA ALA A 34 -1.42 -9.43 -2.25
C ALA A 34 -1.55 -9.17 -3.76
N VAL A 35 -1.88 -7.94 -4.17
CA VAL A 35 -2.03 -7.55 -5.59
C VAL A 35 -0.74 -6.99 -6.18
N LEU A 36 0.20 -6.55 -5.33
CA LEU A 36 1.46 -5.96 -5.78
C LEU A 36 2.29 -6.87 -6.71
N PRO A 37 2.39 -8.20 -6.49
CA PRO A 37 3.24 -9.06 -7.33
C PRO A 37 2.81 -9.10 -8.78
N ILE A 38 1.50 -9.20 -9.03
CA ILE A 38 0.99 -9.21 -10.40
C ILE A 38 1.08 -7.82 -11.03
N ALA A 39 0.88 -6.75 -10.25
CA ALA A 39 1.05 -5.38 -10.74
C ALA A 39 2.51 -5.09 -11.12
N GLY A 40 3.46 -5.46 -10.26
CA GLY A 40 4.89 -5.31 -10.51
C GLY A 40 5.37 -6.15 -11.70
N LEU A 41 4.86 -7.39 -11.83
CA LEU A 41 5.15 -8.23 -12.99
C LEU A 41 4.68 -7.59 -14.31
N PHE A 42 3.47 -7.04 -14.32
CA PHE A 42 2.90 -6.37 -15.50
C PHE A 42 3.66 -5.09 -15.85
N LEU A 43 4.01 -4.30 -14.83
CA LEU A 43 4.83 -3.09 -14.97
C LEU A 43 6.23 -3.40 -15.51
N GLY A 44 6.94 -4.32 -14.88
CA GLY A 44 8.32 -4.67 -15.23
C GLY A 44 8.43 -5.29 -16.62
N ILE A 45 7.59 -6.28 -16.95
CA ILE A 45 7.60 -6.93 -18.26
C ILE A 45 7.13 -5.95 -19.36
N GLY A 46 6.07 -5.19 -19.10
CA GLY A 46 5.56 -4.21 -20.07
C GLY A 46 6.62 -3.18 -20.42
N SER A 47 7.26 -2.59 -19.41
CA SER A 47 8.34 -1.61 -19.60
C SER A 47 9.58 -2.22 -20.27
N GLY A 48 9.94 -3.46 -19.91
CA GLY A 48 11.07 -4.16 -20.53
C GLY A 48 10.87 -4.42 -22.02
N ILE A 49 9.66 -4.84 -22.42
CA ILE A 49 9.34 -5.06 -23.84
C ILE A 49 9.31 -3.72 -24.62
N ILE A 50 8.78 -2.64 -24.01
CA ILE A 50 8.81 -1.29 -24.59
C ILE A 50 10.26 -0.88 -24.88
N ASN A 51 11.15 -0.99 -23.89
CA ASN A 51 12.56 -0.66 -24.07
C ASN A 51 13.23 -1.49 -25.18
N ILE A 52 12.91 -2.77 -25.29
CA ILE A 52 13.40 -3.62 -26.40
C ILE A 52 12.89 -3.08 -27.75
N PHE A 53 11.60 -2.74 -27.84
CA PHE A 53 10.99 -2.22 -29.06
C PHE A 53 11.61 -0.89 -29.49
N ASP A 54 11.84 0.03 -28.55
CA ASP A 54 12.53 1.29 -28.81
C ASP A 54 13.95 1.04 -29.32
N THR A 55 14.68 0.12 -28.69
CA THR A 55 16.06 -0.22 -29.08
C THR A 55 16.15 -0.77 -30.51
N VAL A 56 15.15 -1.54 -30.95
CA VAL A 56 15.12 -2.09 -32.32
C VAL A 56 14.45 -1.15 -33.34
N GLY A 57 14.11 0.08 -32.94
CA GLY A 57 13.51 1.09 -33.80
C GLY A 57 12.06 0.77 -34.22
N LEU A 58 11.33 0.00 -33.41
CA LEU A 58 9.90 -0.18 -33.60
C LEU A 58 9.17 1.04 -33.08
N ASP A 59 8.41 1.70 -33.93
CA ASP A 59 7.69 2.92 -33.56
C ASP A 59 6.27 2.61 -33.04
N LYS A 60 5.84 3.35 -32.01
CA LYS A 60 4.55 3.14 -31.33
C LYS A 60 3.34 3.48 -32.22
N GLU A 61 3.50 4.43 -33.13
CA GLU A 61 2.39 4.98 -33.93
C GLU A 61 2.13 4.11 -35.15
N THR A 62 3.18 3.45 -35.66
CA THR A 62 3.14 2.62 -36.86
C THR A 62 2.99 1.13 -36.56
N ASN A 63 3.39 0.66 -35.38
CA ASN A 63 3.38 -0.77 -35.04
C ASN A 63 2.30 -1.16 -34.02
N PRO A 64 1.26 -1.93 -34.42
CA PRO A 64 0.22 -2.40 -33.50
C PRO A 64 0.72 -3.27 -32.35
N TRP A 65 1.87 -3.94 -32.49
CA TRP A 65 2.44 -4.79 -31.44
C TRP A 65 2.87 -3.99 -30.21
N TYR A 66 3.09 -2.68 -30.37
CA TYR A 66 3.44 -1.76 -29.30
C TYR A 66 2.32 -1.58 -28.27
N LEU A 67 1.06 -1.87 -28.65
CA LEU A 67 -0.10 -1.75 -27.76
C LEU A 67 -0.08 -2.72 -26.57
N ILE A 68 0.37 -3.96 -26.79
CA ILE A 68 0.35 -5.01 -25.76
C ILE A 68 1.21 -4.64 -24.55
N PRO A 69 2.51 -4.29 -24.71
CA PRO A 69 3.34 -3.98 -23.57
C PRO A 69 2.96 -2.65 -22.89
N ILE A 70 2.41 -1.67 -23.63
CA ILE A 70 1.81 -0.45 -23.04
C ILE A 70 0.65 -0.82 -22.12
N ILE A 71 -0.30 -1.64 -22.59
CA ILE A 71 -1.44 -2.08 -21.78
C ILE A 71 -0.95 -2.83 -20.54
N MET A 72 0.03 -3.72 -20.69
CA MET A 72 0.63 -4.44 -19.55
C MET A 72 1.20 -3.46 -18.53
N ARG A 73 2.07 -2.53 -18.96
CA ARG A 73 2.69 -1.54 -18.10
C ARG A 73 1.64 -0.70 -17.36
N ASP A 74 0.65 -0.19 -18.08
CA ASP A 74 -0.33 0.76 -17.54
C ASP A 74 -1.32 0.07 -16.57
N ILE A 75 -1.65 -1.22 -16.79
CA ILE A 75 -2.38 -2.04 -15.82
C ILE A 75 -1.58 -2.24 -14.53
N GLY A 76 -0.26 -2.38 -14.62
CA GLY A 76 0.61 -2.44 -13.44
C GLY A 76 0.64 -1.09 -12.72
N ASN A 77 0.93 -0.01 -13.45
CA ASN A 77 1.06 1.35 -12.93
C ASN A 77 -0.16 1.83 -12.14
N ILE A 78 -1.38 1.55 -12.62
CA ILE A 78 -2.58 2.03 -11.95
C ILE A 78 -2.77 1.44 -10.54
N ILE A 79 -2.29 0.21 -10.30
CA ILE A 79 -2.34 -0.39 -8.95
C ILE A 79 -1.42 0.37 -8.01
N PHE A 80 -0.22 0.75 -8.45
CA PHE A 80 0.72 1.55 -7.67
C PHE A 80 0.21 2.97 -7.42
N ALA A 81 -0.31 3.62 -8.46
CA ALA A 81 -0.88 4.96 -8.38
C ALA A 81 -2.12 5.05 -7.44
N THR A 82 -2.75 3.92 -7.14
CA THR A 82 -3.92 3.83 -6.26
C THR A 82 -3.63 3.23 -4.89
N LEU A 83 -2.36 2.93 -4.57
CA LEU A 83 -1.97 2.29 -3.31
C LEU A 83 -2.53 3.00 -2.06
N PRO A 84 -2.42 4.32 -1.90
CA PRO A 84 -2.96 5.00 -0.73
C PRO A 84 -4.47 4.74 -0.54
N ALA A 85 -5.24 4.74 -1.61
CA ALA A 85 -6.68 4.45 -1.56
C ALA A 85 -6.96 2.98 -1.22
N LEU A 86 -6.19 2.03 -1.78
CA LEU A 86 -6.30 0.60 -1.47
C LEU A 86 -6.00 0.33 0.02
N PHE A 87 -4.94 0.94 0.57
CA PHE A 87 -4.62 0.84 1.99
C PHE A 87 -5.67 1.50 2.88
N CYS A 88 -6.24 2.64 2.49
CA CYS A 88 -7.37 3.24 3.21
C CYS A 88 -8.53 2.26 3.37
N VAL A 89 -8.94 1.63 2.26
CA VAL A 89 -10.02 0.63 2.26
C VAL A 89 -9.65 -0.57 3.12
N ALA A 90 -8.44 -1.09 2.98
CA ALA A 90 -8.01 -2.29 3.69
C ALA A 90 -7.91 -2.08 5.21
N ILE A 91 -7.40 -0.93 5.67
CA ILE A 91 -7.42 -0.55 7.09
C ILE A 91 -8.85 -0.38 7.59
N ALA A 92 -9.73 0.27 6.82
CA ALA A 92 -11.13 0.42 7.21
C ALA A 92 -11.81 -0.94 7.43
N ILE A 93 -11.57 -1.91 6.54
CA ILE A 93 -12.08 -3.30 6.63
C ILE A 93 -11.51 -4.02 7.85
N ALA A 94 -10.19 -3.99 8.04
CA ALA A 94 -9.50 -4.76 9.08
C ALA A 94 -9.96 -4.40 10.51
N TYR A 95 -10.36 -3.14 10.73
CA TYR A 95 -10.79 -2.64 12.03
C TYR A 95 -12.31 -2.58 12.22
N THR A 96 -13.10 -3.16 11.29
CA THR A 96 -14.57 -3.12 11.33
C THR A 96 -15.24 -4.47 11.08
N ASP A 97 -14.53 -5.57 11.38
CA ASP A 97 -15.02 -6.95 11.18
C ASP A 97 -15.54 -7.20 9.75
N ASP A 98 -14.76 -6.73 8.76
CA ASP A 98 -15.04 -6.88 7.33
C ASP A 98 -16.35 -6.19 6.86
N ALA A 99 -16.72 -5.08 7.49
CA ALA A 99 -17.89 -4.30 7.10
C ALA A 99 -17.69 -3.56 5.77
N GLY A 100 -18.39 -3.98 4.71
CA GLY A 100 -18.30 -3.33 3.40
C GLY A 100 -18.68 -1.83 3.39
N ILE A 101 -19.49 -1.36 4.34
CA ILE A 101 -19.81 0.07 4.47
C ILE A 101 -18.61 0.87 4.99
N ALA A 102 -17.76 0.28 5.83
CA ALA A 102 -16.52 0.91 6.28
C ALA A 102 -15.54 1.07 5.11
N ALA A 103 -15.43 0.06 4.23
CA ALA A 103 -14.65 0.14 3.00
C ALA A 103 -15.09 1.31 2.11
N PHE A 104 -16.40 1.40 1.84
CA PHE A 104 -16.98 2.50 1.07
C PHE A 104 -16.74 3.86 1.74
N THR A 105 -16.90 3.93 3.06
CA THR A 105 -16.63 5.14 3.85
C THR A 105 -15.16 5.55 3.74
N GLY A 106 -14.23 4.60 3.82
CA GLY A 106 -12.79 4.83 3.69
C GLY A 106 -12.44 5.40 2.32
N PHE A 107 -12.87 4.75 1.24
CA PHE A 107 -12.61 5.22 -0.11
C PHE A 107 -13.21 6.62 -0.37
N LEU A 108 -14.50 6.81 -0.06
CA LEU A 108 -15.17 8.10 -0.21
C LEU A 108 -14.47 9.17 0.63
N GLY A 109 -14.14 8.84 1.88
CA GLY A 109 -13.44 9.75 2.78
C GLY A 109 -12.05 10.14 2.26
N TYR A 110 -11.33 9.21 1.64
CA TYR A 110 -10.02 9.47 1.04
C TYR A 110 -10.11 10.43 -0.14
N VAL A 111 -11.09 10.26 -1.02
CA VAL A 111 -11.33 11.20 -2.13
C VAL A 111 -11.67 12.60 -1.60
N VAL A 112 -12.55 12.70 -0.59
CA VAL A 112 -12.88 14.00 0.03
C VAL A 112 -11.66 14.62 0.71
N PHE A 113 -10.83 13.81 1.37
CA PHE A 113 -9.57 14.25 1.97
C PHE A 113 -8.63 14.85 0.92
N CYS A 114 -8.40 14.18 -0.22
CA CYS A 114 -7.59 14.72 -1.32
C CYS A 114 -8.16 16.01 -1.90
N VAL A 115 -9.46 16.06 -2.21
CA VAL A 115 -10.10 17.28 -2.75
C VAL A 115 -10.02 18.44 -1.76
N SER A 116 -10.17 18.16 -0.46
CA SER A 116 -10.06 19.19 0.58
C SER A 116 -8.65 19.77 0.65
N GLN A 117 -7.62 18.99 0.31
CA GLN A 117 -6.25 19.47 0.21
C GLN A 117 -6.03 20.34 -1.02
N ALA A 118 -6.51 19.88 -2.19
CA ALA A 118 -6.31 20.57 -3.47
C ALA A 118 -6.73 22.06 -3.43
N VAL A 119 -7.80 22.37 -2.70
CA VAL A 119 -8.33 23.75 -2.58
C VAL A 119 -7.39 24.70 -1.83
N LEU A 120 -6.46 24.16 -1.03
CA LEU A 120 -5.55 24.92 -0.17
C LEU A 120 -4.07 24.78 -0.58
N ILE A 121 -3.81 24.18 -1.75
CA ILE A 121 -2.50 24.08 -2.36
C ILE A 121 -2.47 25.02 -3.56
N PHE A 122 -1.62 26.04 -3.51
CA PHE A 122 -1.50 27.06 -4.56
C PHE A 122 -0.14 26.97 -5.24
N GLU A 123 -0.13 26.98 -6.56
CA GLU A 123 1.08 26.93 -7.39
C GLU A 123 1.74 28.31 -7.46
N ASN A 124 3.05 28.37 -7.19
CA ASN A 124 3.87 29.54 -7.49
C ASN A 124 4.72 29.22 -8.73
N VAL A 125 4.50 29.98 -9.80
CA VAL A 125 5.19 29.81 -11.08
C VAL A 125 6.13 30.98 -11.36
N ASP A 126 7.20 30.72 -12.11
CA ASP A 126 8.11 31.75 -12.58
C ASP A 126 7.50 32.58 -13.74
N ALA A 127 8.28 33.54 -14.26
CA ALA A 127 7.86 34.39 -15.38
C ALA A 127 7.55 33.61 -16.67
N ASN A 128 8.03 32.37 -16.79
CA ASN A 128 7.83 31.48 -17.93
C ASN A 128 6.71 30.47 -17.69
N GLY A 129 6.04 30.51 -16.53
CA GLY A 129 4.97 29.58 -16.17
C GLY A 129 5.48 28.24 -15.63
N VAL A 130 6.76 28.12 -15.29
CA VAL A 130 7.35 26.91 -14.70
C VAL A 130 7.07 26.91 -13.20
N LEU A 131 6.51 25.81 -12.69
CA LEU A 131 6.26 25.62 -11.27
C LEU A 131 7.57 25.61 -10.47
N ILE A 132 7.69 26.54 -9.51
CA ILE A 132 8.86 26.67 -8.65
C ILE A 132 8.61 25.97 -7.31
N ASN A 133 7.50 26.30 -6.66
CA ASN A 133 7.12 25.80 -5.34
C ASN A 133 5.61 25.97 -5.12
N TYR A 134 5.12 25.57 -3.94
CA TYR A 134 3.72 25.69 -3.55
C TYR A 134 3.56 26.58 -2.31
N HIS A 135 2.48 27.35 -2.27
CA HIS A 135 1.98 27.99 -1.06
C HIS A 135 0.88 27.12 -0.44
N ILE A 136 1.03 26.76 0.84
CA ILE A 136 0.10 25.92 1.58
C ILE A 136 -0.13 26.53 2.98
N LEU A 137 -1.36 26.99 3.25
CA LEU A 137 -1.74 27.62 4.52
C LEU A 137 -0.86 28.81 4.92
N TRP A 138 0.17 28.58 5.75
CA TRP A 138 1.14 29.57 6.25
C TRP A 138 2.57 29.24 5.81
N TYR A 139 2.73 28.29 4.89
CA TYR A 139 4.00 27.94 4.28
C TYR A 139 4.04 28.54 2.87
N ASP A 140 4.97 29.47 2.63
CA ASP A 140 5.06 30.20 1.36
C ASP A 140 5.94 29.50 0.31
N GLU A 141 6.88 28.66 0.75
CA GLU A 141 7.90 28.04 -0.10
C GLU A 141 7.94 26.52 0.13
N VAL A 142 6.83 25.83 -0.13
CA VAL A 142 6.78 24.36 -0.03
C VAL A 142 7.38 23.73 -1.30
N PRO A 143 8.41 22.87 -1.20
CA PRO A 143 9.03 22.23 -2.36
C PRO A 143 8.04 21.43 -3.19
N THR A 144 8.30 21.35 -4.51
CA THR A 144 7.44 20.62 -5.45
C THR A 144 7.36 19.13 -5.14
N SER A 145 8.39 18.55 -4.50
CA SER A 145 8.43 17.15 -4.06
C SER A 145 7.38 16.79 -2.98
N VAL A 146 6.83 17.79 -2.27
CA VAL A 146 5.87 17.59 -1.18
C VAL A 146 4.44 17.44 -1.68
N VAL A 147 4.17 17.85 -2.92
CA VAL A 147 2.85 17.80 -3.55
C VAL A 147 2.91 16.88 -4.77
N GLY A 148 1.87 16.08 -4.96
CA GLY A 148 1.75 15.21 -6.12
C GLY A 148 0.31 15.09 -6.56
N GLN A 149 0.04 14.11 -7.41
CA GLN A 149 -1.31 13.76 -7.81
C GLN A 149 -1.68 12.37 -7.31
N THR A 150 -2.83 12.27 -6.66
CA THR A 150 -3.43 10.98 -6.31
C THR A 150 -4.84 10.92 -6.87
N LEU A 151 -5.16 9.87 -7.65
CA LEU A 151 -6.45 9.74 -8.34
C LEU A 151 -6.79 10.94 -9.24
N GLY A 152 -5.79 11.60 -9.82
CA GLY A 152 -5.94 12.81 -10.64
C GLY A 152 -6.29 14.07 -9.84
N ILE A 153 -6.12 14.06 -8.51
CA ILE A 153 -6.36 15.19 -7.62
C ILE A 153 -5.01 15.65 -7.04
N THR A 154 -4.72 16.94 -7.15
CA THR A 154 -3.55 17.56 -6.49
C THR A 154 -3.67 17.41 -4.97
N SER A 155 -2.72 16.74 -4.35
CA SER A 155 -2.74 16.45 -2.92
C SER A 155 -1.33 16.34 -2.37
N LEU A 156 -1.17 16.41 -1.05
CA LEU A 156 0.11 16.20 -0.39
C LEU A 156 0.63 14.79 -0.69
N GLN A 157 1.92 14.69 -1.03
CA GLN A 157 2.59 13.43 -1.31
C GLN A 157 2.90 12.70 0.00
N THR A 158 1.87 12.06 0.56
CA THR A 158 1.92 11.36 1.85
C THR A 158 2.16 9.86 1.69
N SER A 159 2.37 9.37 0.46
CA SER A 159 2.42 7.93 0.18
C SER A 159 1.17 7.23 0.74
N VAL A 160 1.30 5.96 1.09
CA VAL A 160 0.32 5.11 1.75
C VAL A 160 -0.12 5.65 3.12
N PHE A 161 0.69 6.50 3.78
CA PHE A 161 0.40 6.99 5.13
C PHE A 161 -0.89 7.81 5.22
N GLY A 162 -1.14 8.72 4.27
CA GLY A 162 -2.40 9.45 4.20
C GLY A 162 -3.60 8.50 4.07
N GLY A 163 -3.46 7.46 3.24
CA GLY A 163 -4.43 6.39 3.10
C GLY A 163 -4.72 5.65 4.40
N ILE A 164 -3.68 5.18 5.09
CA ILE A 164 -3.79 4.47 6.37
C ILE A 164 -4.49 5.35 7.43
N ALA A 165 -4.10 6.62 7.54
CA ALA A 165 -4.68 7.56 8.48
C ALA A 165 -6.19 7.76 8.23
N VAL A 166 -6.58 8.00 6.98
CA VAL A 166 -8.00 8.13 6.60
C VAL A 166 -8.75 6.82 6.83
N GLY A 167 -8.13 5.67 6.55
CA GLY A 167 -8.70 4.35 6.83
C GLY A 167 -9.00 4.13 8.32
N PHE A 168 -8.09 4.54 9.20
CA PHE A 168 -8.32 4.53 10.65
C PHE A 168 -9.46 5.46 11.07
N VAL A 169 -9.52 6.67 10.51
CA VAL A 169 -10.63 7.61 10.78
C VAL A 169 -11.95 7.00 10.32
N ALA A 170 -12.00 6.39 9.13
CA ALA A 170 -13.20 5.72 8.61
C ALA A 170 -13.63 4.54 9.49
N ALA A 171 -12.68 3.70 9.93
CA ALA A 171 -12.96 2.61 10.87
C ALA A 171 -13.49 3.14 12.21
N TRP A 172 -12.88 4.21 12.73
CA TRP A 172 -13.32 4.85 13.96
C TRP A 172 -14.74 5.41 13.84
N LEU A 173 -15.03 6.13 12.75
CA LEU A 173 -16.37 6.66 12.45
C LEU A 173 -17.40 5.54 12.35
N TYR A 174 -17.06 4.44 11.67
CA TYR A 174 -17.95 3.28 11.58
C TYR A 174 -18.24 2.68 12.95
N ASN A 175 -17.20 2.38 13.73
CA ASN A 175 -17.36 1.80 15.06
C ASN A 175 -18.10 2.73 16.03
N ARG A 176 -18.02 4.05 15.82
CA ARG A 176 -18.67 5.05 16.67
C ARG A 176 -20.12 5.34 16.29
N PHE A 177 -20.43 5.44 14.99
CA PHE A 177 -21.69 6.00 14.49
C PHE A 177 -22.56 4.99 13.72
N SER A 178 -22.11 3.76 13.49
CA SER A 178 -22.90 2.72 12.81
C SER A 178 -24.23 2.36 13.48
N THR A 179 -24.43 2.77 14.74
CA THR A 179 -25.67 2.55 15.51
C THR A 179 -26.42 3.85 15.82
N LEU A 180 -26.02 4.97 15.20
CA LEU A 180 -26.61 6.29 15.42
C LEU A 180 -28.10 6.31 15.05
N ARG A 181 -28.92 6.94 15.90
CA ARG A 181 -30.35 7.15 15.67
C ARG A 181 -30.65 8.65 15.65
N LEU A 182 -31.21 9.11 14.54
CA LEU A 182 -31.61 10.48 14.28
C LEU A 182 -33.14 10.66 14.44
N PRO A 183 -33.63 11.91 14.56
CA PRO A 183 -35.06 12.20 14.59
C PRO A 183 -35.80 11.64 13.38
N ASN A 184 -37.12 11.39 13.52
CA ASN A 184 -37.93 10.67 12.53
C ASN A 184 -37.83 11.20 11.09
N PHE A 185 -37.68 12.52 10.90
CA PHE A 185 -37.55 13.13 9.57
C PHE A 185 -36.20 12.84 8.89
N LEU A 186 -35.15 12.50 9.66
CA LEU A 186 -33.84 12.07 9.16
C LEU A 186 -33.63 10.55 9.26
N GLY A 187 -34.69 9.78 9.52
CA GLY A 187 -34.59 8.33 9.78
C GLY A 187 -33.97 7.52 8.64
N PHE A 188 -33.94 8.05 7.42
CA PHE A 188 -33.25 7.45 6.28
C PHE A 188 -31.74 7.27 6.53
N PHE A 189 -31.12 8.24 7.22
CA PHE A 189 -29.69 8.27 7.50
C PHE A 189 -29.28 7.48 8.74
N ASN A 190 -30.19 6.73 9.37
CA ASN A 190 -29.90 5.97 10.58
C ASN A 190 -28.88 4.83 10.36
N GLY A 191 -28.20 4.48 11.44
CA GLY A 191 -27.28 3.35 11.50
C GLY A 191 -26.06 3.53 10.60
N THR A 192 -25.68 2.46 9.91
CA THR A 192 -24.47 2.43 9.05
C THR A 192 -24.49 3.44 7.90
N ARG A 193 -25.66 3.93 7.48
CA ARG A 193 -25.79 4.97 6.44
C ARG A 193 -25.37 6.35 6.90
N SER A 194 -25.35 6.61 8.22
CA SER A 194 -24.84 7.89 8.75
C SER A 194 -23.33 8.01 8.59
N VAL A 195 -22.62 6.88 8.54
CA VAL A 195 -21.17 6.84 8.63
C VAL A 195 -20.49 7.55 7.44
N PRO A 196 -20.82 7.27 6.17
CA PRO A 196 -20.25 8.01 5.03
C PRO A 196 -20.55 9.52 5.06
N ILE A 197 -21.72 9.91 5.57
CA ILE A 197 -22.14 11.32 5.63
C ILE A 197 -21.31 12.07 6.66
N ILE A 198 -21.13 11.48 7.84
CA ILE A 198 -20.27 12.05 8.88
C ILE A 198 -18.83 12.09 8.38
N ALA A 199 -18.36 11.05 7.70
CA ALA A 199 -17.02 11.04 7.10
C ALA A 199 -16.84 12.20 6.11
N PHE A 200 -17.80 12.42 5.20
CA PHE A 200 -17.75 13.53 4.25
C PHE A 200 -17.56 14.89 4.95
N MET A 201 -18.24 15.13 6.07
CA MET A 201 -18.09 16.37 6.84
C MET A 201 -16.81 16.44 7.68
N PHE A 202 -16.25 15.29 8.05
CA PHE A 202 -15.10 15.20 8.96
C PHE A 202 -13.75 15.23 8.22
N MET A 203 -13.69 14.72 6.99
CA MET A 203 -12.44 14.64 6.22
C MET A 203 -11.75 15.98 5.92
N PRO A 204 -12.47 17.11 5.71
CA PRO A 204 -11.81 18.41 5.61
C PRO A 204 -10.97 18.78 6.84
N LEU A 205 -11.39 18.36 8.05
CA LEU A 205 -10.61 18.58 9.28
C LEU A 205 -9.34 17.73 9.28
N VAL A 206 -9.43 16.48 8.83
CA VAL A 206 -8.28 15.58 8.69
C VAL A 206 -7.31 16.15 7.64
N ALA A 207 -7.82 16.62 6.51
CA ALA A 207 -7.04 17.28 5.46
C ALA A 207 -6.31 18.52 5.98
N PHE A 208 -7.00 19.37 6.74
CA PHE A 208 -6.39 20.55 7.36
C PHE A 208 -5.23 20.19 8.30
N ILE A 209 -5.38 19.14 9.12
CA ILE A 209 -4.30 18.65 10.00
C ILE A 209 -3.08 18.22 9.18
N PHE A 210 -3.29 17.55 8.04
CA PHE A 210 -2.21 17.17 7.15
C PHE A 210 -1.56 18.36 6.46
N LEU A 211 -2.34 19.33 5.96
CA LEU A 211 -1.81 20.59 5.40
C LEU A 211 -1.02 21.40 6.43
N ALA A 212 -1.38 21.33 7.70
CA ALA A 212 -0.67 22.01 8.78
C ALA A 212 0.66 21.33 9.14
N THR A 213 0.71 19.99 9.11
CA THR A 213 1.83 19.21 9.67
C THR A 213 2.75 18.58 8.62
N TRP A 214 2.22 18.13 7.48
CA TRP A 214 2.99 17.43 6.46
C TRP A 214 4.02 18.31 5.75
N PRO A 215 3.79 19.60 5.44
CA PRO A 215 4.82 20.44 4.85
C PRO A 215 6.12 20.49 5.65
N LEU A 216 6.06 20.40 6.99
CA LEU A 216 7.26 20.30 7.83
C LEU A 216 8.05 19.00 7.59
N ILE A 217 7.34 17.89 7.45
CA ILE A 217 7.95 16.58 7.20
C ILE A 217 8.49 16.53 5.76
N GLY A 218 7.70 17.01 4.80
CA GLY A 218 8.07 17.03 3.38
C GLY A 218 9.28 17.91 3.10
N THR A 219 9.32 19.13 3.65
CA THR A 219 10.49 20.02 3.54
C THR A 219 11.73 19.43 4.20
N TRP A 220 11.57 18.76 5.34
CA TRP A 220 12.67 18.03 5.98
C TRP A 220 13.17 16.86 5.12
N LEU A 221 12.27 16.07 4.55
CA LEU A 221 12.62 14.97 3.64
C LEU A 221 13.35 15.48 2.39
N ASP A 222 12.89 16.60 1.83
CA ASP A 222 13.52 17.25 0.68
C ASP A 222 14.94 17.73 1.02
N SER A 223 15.09 18.47 2.11
CA SER A 223 16.40 18.95 2.60
C SER A 223 17.34 17.79 2.93
N PHE A 224 16.80 16.72 3.50
CA PHE A 224 17.56 15.52 3.82
C PHE A 224 18.01 14.79 2.55
N GLY A 225 17.17 14.71 1.52
CA GLY A 225 17.54 14.17 0.21
C GLY A 225 18.68 14.98 -0.44
N GLN A 226 18.61 16.31 -0.39
CA GLN A 226 19.70 17.18 -0.88
C GLN A 226 21.00 16.98 -0.07
N LEU A 227 20.91 16.74 1.24
CA LEU A 227 22.06 16.45 2.08
C LEU A 227 22.73 15.12 1.72
N LEU A 228 21.95 14.11 1.32
CA LEU A 228 22.48 12.81 0.88
C LEU A 228 23.37 12.97 -0.36
N LEU A 229 22.96 13.74 -1.38
CA LEU A 229 23.76 13.95 -2.60
C LEU A 229 25.16 14.55 -2.37
N GLY A 230 25.40 15.21 -1.21
CA GLY A 230 26.69 15.82 -0.89
C GLY A 230 27.66 14.92 -0.11
N MET A 231 27.31 13.66 0.18
CA MET A 231 28.15 12.77 0.98
C MET A 231 29.14 11.97 0.12
N ASN A 232 30.38 11.85 0.59
CA ASN A 232 31.42 11.09 -0.11
C ASN A 232 31.41 9.60 0.27
N TYR A 233 32.00 8.78 -0.60
CA TYR A 233 32.26 7.34 -0.38
C TYR A 233 31.00 6.48 -0.20
N GLY A 234 29.88 6.83 -0.83
CA GLY A 234 28.64 6.05 -0.83
C GLY A 234 27.89 6.00 0.49
N PHE A 235 28.23 6.89 1.43
CA PHE A 235 27.57 6.92 2.73
C PHE A 235 26.10 7.37 2.64
N ASP A 236 25.77 8.12 1.60
CA ASP A 236 24.41 8.46 1.22
C ASP A 236 23.60 7.22 0.82
N ALA A 237 24.16 6.33 -0.01
CA ALA A 237 23.54 5.07 -0.37
C ALA A 237 23.32 4.17 0.86
N LEU A 238 24.28 4.14 1.80
CA LEU A 238 24.13 3.45 3.09
C LEU A 238 22.92 3.96 3.88
N LEU A 239 22.85 5.28 4.08
CA LEU A 239 21.76 5.91 4.83
C LEU A 239 20.43 5.73 4.13
N PHE A 240 20.41 5.88 2.80
CA PHE A 240 19.23 5.63 1.98
C PHE A 240 18.69 4.22 2.24
N GLY A 241 19.51 3.18 2.13
CA GLY A 241 19.09 1.80 2.34
C GLY A 241 18.58 1.52 3.75
N ILE A 242 19.22 2.11 4.78
CA ILE A 242 18.77 1.99 6.17
C ILE A 242 17.40 2.66 6.36
N ILE A 243 17.23 3.90 5.87
CA ILE A 243 16.01 4.67 6.09
C ILE A 243 14.86 4.10 5.26
N GLU A 244 15.10 3.77 4.00
CA GLU A 244 14.11 3.15 3.11
C GLU A 244 13.56 1.88 3.73
N ARG A 245 14.42 0.96 4.21
CA ARG A 245 13.93 -0.22 4.92
C ARG A 245 13.26 0.10 6.25
N ALA A 246 13.84 0.95 7.09
CA ALA A 246 13.26 1.27 8.41
C ALA A 246 11.83 1.83 8.32
N LEU A 247 11.47 2.49 7.21
CA LEU A 247 10.17 3.11 6.97
C LEU A 247 9.09 2.18 6.41
N VAL A 248 9.43 0.96 6.03
CA VAL A 248 8.48 -0.02 5.46
C VAL A 248 7.33 -0.41 6.38
N PRO A 249 7.55 -0.64 7.70
CA PRO A 249 6.46 -0.96 8.63
C PRO A 249 5.36 0.10 8.69
N PHE A 250 5.69 1.33 8.27
CA PHE A 250 4.80 2.49 8.28
C PHE A 250 4.25 2.84 6.89
N GLY A 251 4.71 2.17 5.82
CA GLY A 251 4.40 2.55 4.44
C GLY A 251 5.00 3.90 4.00
N LEU A 252 5.84 4.50 4.84
CA LEU A 252 6.46 5.81 4.60
C LEU A 252 7.63 5.71 3.62
N HIS A 253 8.14 4.52 3.35
CA HIS A 253 9.27 4.31 2.47
C HIS A 253 9.04 4.85 1.05
N HIS A 254 7.83 4.73 0.47
CA HIS A 254 7.54 5.37 -0.82
C HIS A 254 7.54 6.90 -0.77
N ALA A 255 7.13 7.53 0.35
CA ALA A 255 7.25 8.98 0.49
C ALA A 255 8.71 9.44 0.57
N PHE A 256 9.57 8.59 1.15
CA PHE A 256 11.00 8.86 1.28
C PHE A 256 11.75 8.71 -0.05
N TYR A 257 11.60 7.59 -0.76
CA TYR A 257 12.40 7.35 -1.96
C TYR A 257 11.86 8.05 -3.23
N THR A 258 10.55 8.32 -3.32
CA THR A 258 9.94 8.88 -4.55
C THR A 258 10.57 10.21 -4.97
N PRO A 259 10.80 11.20 -4.08
CA PRO A 259 11.53 12.41 -4.45
C PRO A 259 12.93 12.13 -5.00
N LEU A 260 13.65 11.17 -4.43
CA LEU A 260 14.99 10.80 -4.90
C LEU A 260 14.95 10.10 -6.26
N TRP A 261 13.94 9.28 -6.55
CA TRP A 261 13.88 8.55 -7.83
C TRP A 261 13.34 9.38 -8.99
N PHE A 262 12.44 10.33 -8.72
CA PHE A 262 11.66 10.98 -9.78
C PHE A 262 11.77 12.51 -9.84
N THR A 263 12.49 13.13 -8.90
CA THR A 263 12.63 14.60 -8.85
C THR A 263 14.09 15.00 -8.77
N SER A 264 14.36 16.28 -8.98
CA SER A 264 15.73 16.84 -8.95
C SER A 264 16.46 16.63 -7.61
N VAL A 265 15.74 16.25 -6.54
CA VAL A 265 16.32 15.87 -5.24
C VAL A 265 17.29 14.69 -5.35
N GLY A 266 17.08 13.76 -6.28
CA GLY A 266 18.03 12.68 -6.56
C GLY A 266 19.06 13.00 -7.64
N GLY A 267 19.12 14.26 -8.08
CA GLY A 267 19.93 14.70 -9.20
C GLY A 267 19.11 14.98 -10.45
N GLN A 268 19.73 15.60 -11.44
CA GLN A 268 19.15 15.85 -12.74
C GLN A 268 20.21 15.79 -13.84
N ILE A 269 19.76 15.45 -15.05
CA ILE A 269 20.51 15.64 -16.28
C ILE A 269 19.90 16.84 -16.99
N ILE A 270 20.74 17.80 -17.35
CA ILE A 270 20.35 18.97 -18.13
C ILE A 270 21.14 18.99 -19.43
N ALA A 271 20.53 19.51 -20.48
CA ALA A 271 21.18 19.77 -21.75
C ALA A 271 21.25 21.27 -21.95
N VAL A 272 22.39 21.74 -22.45
CA VAL A 272 22.64 23.16 -22.66
C VAL A 272 23.01 23.41 -24.11
N ASP A 273 22.32 24.37 -24.72
CA ASP A 273 22.69 24.90 -26.03
C ASP A 273 23.96 25.74 -25.89
N PRO A 274 25.09 25.35 -26.53
CA PRO A 274 26.36 26.07 -26.43
C PRO A 274 26.32 27.47 -27.07
N SER A 275 25.35 27.75 -27.95
CA SER A 275 25.23 29.01 -28.70
C SER A 275 24.40 30.06 -27.98
N THR A 276 23.36 29.64 -27.24
CA THR A 276 22.43 30.53 -26.55
C THR A 276 22.55 30.47 -25.02
N GLY A 277 23.14 29.40 -24.48
CA GLY A 277 23.13 29.11 -23.04
C GLY A 277 21.78 28.61 -22.52
N GLN A 278 20.79 28.37 -23.41
CA GLN A 278 19.49 27.85 -23.00
C GLN A 278 19.65 26.46 -22.38
N GLN A 279 19.07 26.28 -21.19
CA GLN A 279 19.06 25.01 -20.47
C GLN A 279 17.71 24.31 -20.61
N LEU A 280 17.75 23.00 -20.81
CA LEU A 280 16.57 22.13 -20.77
C LEU A 280 16.84 20.99 -19.80
N VAL A 281 15.89 20.73 -18.89
CA VAL A 281 15.95 19.55 -18.03
C VAL A 281 15.60 18.33 -18.89
N VAL A 282 16.58 17.45 -19.07
CA VAL A 282 16.43 16.21 -19.84
C VAL A 282 15.73 15.16 -18.98
N SER A 283 16.16 15.05 -17.73
CA SER A 283 15.66 14.07 -16.78
C SER A 283 15.98 14.50 -15.34
N ALA A 284 15.13 14.12 -14.38
CA ALA A 284 15.32 14.43 -12.97
C ALA A 284 14.93 13.23 -12.10
N GLY A 285 15.78 12.93 -11.11
CA GLY A 285 15.66 11.80 -10.21
C GLY A 285 16.44 10.58 -10.66
N ASP A 286 16.92 9.81 -9.69
CA ASP A 286 17.88 8.71 -9.85
C ASP A 286 17.45 7.66 -10.90
N GLU A 287 16.17 7.25 -10.85
CA GLU A 287 15.61 6.27 -11.79
C GLU A 287 15.48 6.86 -13.20
N ASN A 288 14.88 8.04 -13.30
CA ASN A 288 14.69 8.70 -14.58
C ASN A 288 16.04 9.01 -15.25
N MET A 289 17.06 9.36 -14.47
CA MET A 289 18.41 9.60 -14.96
C MET A 289 19.05 8.32 -15.49
N TRP A 290 18.88 7.20 -14.79
CA TRP A 290 19.39 5.91 -15.23
C TRP A 290 18.82 5.48 -16.59
N PHE A 291 17.52 5.69 -16.80
CA PHE A 291 16.89 5.46 -18.11
C PHE A 291 17.30 6.48 -19.16
N ALA A 292 17.42 7.76 -18.79
CA ALA A 292 17.81 8.82 -19.72
C ALA A 292 19.21 8.59 -20.30
N ILE A 293 20.17 8.10 -19.51
CA ILE A 293 21.51 7.80 -20.01
C ILE A 293 21.46 6.82 -21.18
N GLN A 294 20.64 5.77 -21.10
CA GLN A 294 20.51 4.79 -22.19
C GLN A 294 19.73 5.37 -23.38
N ASN A 295 18.63 6.09 -23.13
CA ASN A 295 17.79 6.64 -24.19
C ASN A 295 18.50 7.71 -25.02
N TYR A 296 19.38 8.50 -24.38
CA TYR A 296 20.15 9.55 -25.04
C TYR A 296 21.53 9.08 -25.51
N GLY A 297 21.89 7.81 -25.29
CA GLY A 297 23.16 7.23 -25.71
C GLY A 297 24.37 7.81 -24.97
N LEU A 298 24.18 8.24 -23.73
CA LEU A 298 25.22 8.79 -22.87
C LEU A 298 26.07 7.64 -22.30
N ASP A 299 27.40 7.78 -22.30
CA ASP A 299 28.29 6.74 -21.77
C ASP A 299 28.52 6.92 -20.26
N TYR A 300 28.22 5.87 -19.49
CA TYR A 300 28.45 5.79 -18.06
C TYR A 300 29.93 5.99 -17.67
N ASN A 301 30.87 5.54 -18.52
CA ASN A 301 32.30 5.69 -18.27
C ASN A 301 32.78 7.15 -18.38
N SER A 302 31.98 8.04 -18.99
CA SER A 302 32.31 9.46 -19.15
C SER A 302 32.10 10.29 -17.87
N LEU A 303 31.38 9.73 -16.88
CA LEU A 303 31.05 10.37 -15.59
C LEU A 303 32.24 10.52 -14.63
N ASN A 304 33.40 9.90 -14.93
CA ASN A 304 34.61 10.00 -14.10
C ASN A 304 35.38 11.34 -14.26
N THR A 305 34.82 12.33 -14.96
CA THR A 305 35.48 13.64 -15.18
C THR A 305 34.86 14.74 -14.31
N GLN A 306 35.20 14.75 -13.02
CA GLN A 306 34.86 15.81 -12.05
C GLN A 306 35.29 17.24 -12.46
N TYR A 307 36.11 17.40 -13.51
CA TYR A 307 37.11 18.47 -13.53
C TYR A 307 36.80 19.69 -14.42
N TRP A 308 35.66 19.79 -15.09
CA TRP A 308 35.47 20.86 -16.09
C TRP A 308 34.66 22.08 -15.63
N VAL A 309 33.48 21.89 -15.02
CA VAL A 309 32.62 23.03 -14.62
C VAL A 309 33.28 23.86 -13.53
N GLU A 310 33.97 23.23 -12.58
CA GLU A 310 34.68 23.93 -11.50
C GLU A 310 35.91 24.74 -11.98
N ALA A 311 36.44 24.46 -13.18
CA ALA A 311 37.72 24.99 -13.65
C ALA A 311 37.64 25.98 -14.82
N ASN A 312 36.46 26.20 -15.43
CA ASN A 312 36.33 27.01 -16.66
C ASN A 312 35.30 28.16 -16.53
N ASP A 313 35.80 29.36 -16.22
CA ASP A 313 35.02 30.60 -16.10
C ASP A 313 34.15 30.90 -17.34
N THR A 314 34.56 30.49 -18.54
CA THR A 314 33.83 30.79 -19.78
C THR A 314 32.51 30.03 -19.89
N ILE A 315 32.47 28.77 -19.47
CA ILE A 315 31.23 27.97 -19.45
C ILE A 315 30.35 28.36 -18.29
N LEU A 316 30.91 28.56 -17.10
CA LEU A 316 30.17 29.10 -15.95
C LEU A 316 29.45 30.43 -16.29
N ASN A 317 30.10 31.31 -17.07
CA ASN A 317 29.51 32.56 -17.54
C ASN A 317 28.48 32.40 -18.68
N LEU A 318 28.64 31.41 -19.56
CA LEU A 318 27.71 31.13 -20.66
C LEU A 318 26.44 30.42 -20.18
N THR A 319 26.57 29.52 -19.20
CA THR A 319 25.47 28.69 -18.72
C THR A 319 24.82 29.25 -17.46
N GLY A 320 25.51 30.11 -16.70
CA GLY A 320 25.05 30.58 -15.39
C GLY A 320 24.99 29.48 -14.32
N MET A 321 25.59 28.31 -14.59
CA MET A 321 25.59 27.17 -13.67
C MET A 321 26.62 27.38 -12.56
N SER A 322 26.29 26.98 -11.32
CA SER A 322 27.24 26.91 -10.21
C SER A 322 28.17 25.68 -10.33
N ASN A 323 29.21 25.61 -9.48
CA ASN A 323 30.22 24.54 -9.36
C ASN A 323 29.70 23.13 -9.01
N ASN A 324 28.47 22.74 -9.38
CA ASN A 324 27.81 21.53 -8.90
C ASN A 324 27.35 20.59 -10.03
N TYR A 325 28.03 20.56 -11.17
CA TYR A 325 27.65 19.68 -12.29
C TYR A 325 28.86 18.97 -12.91
N TRP A 326 28.67 17.71 -13.34
CA TRP A 326 29.62 16.96 -14.18
C TRP A 326 29.15 16.99 -15.63
N VAL A 327 30.08 16.77 -16.57
CA VAL A 327 29.81 16.82 -18.02
C VAL A 327 29.97 15.42 -18.61
N PHE A 328 29.10 15.05 -19.54
CA PHE A 328 29.28 13.84 -20.33
C PHE A 328 30.32 14.07 -21.43
N ASP A 329 31.40 13.28 -21.42
CA ASP A 329 32.47 13.29 -22.42
C ASP A 329 32.23 12.21 -23.50
N PRO A 330 31.95 12.59 -24.77
CA PRO A 330 31.74 11.65 -25.87
C PRO A 330 32.98 10.82 -26.22
N ASN A 331 34.18 11.26 -25.84
CA ASN A 331 35.44 10.59 -26.17
C ASN A 331 35.93 9.65 -25.06
N ALA A 332 35.28 9.65 -23.89
CA ALA A 332 35.62 8.85 -22.70
C ALA A 332 37.13 8.85 -22.36
N ALA A 333 37.87 9.90 -22.75
CA ALA A 333 39.32 9.89 -22.82
C ALA A 333 39.99 10.24 -21.48
N GLY A 334 39.21 10.46 -20.41
CA GLY A 334 39.72 10.71 -19.06
C GLY A 334 40.56 11.99 -18.96
N GLY A 335 40.40 12.94 -19.89
CA GLY A 335 41.16 14.18 -19.94
C GLY A 335 40.25 15.41 -19.85
N ALA A 336 40.64 16.39 -19.05
CA ALA A 336 39.99 17.71 -19.05
C ALA A 336 40.37 18.45 -20.34
N SER A 337 39.46 18.54 -21.32
CA SER A 337 39.58 19.51 -22.41
C SER A 337 39.10 20.87 -21.93
N THR A 338 39.64 21.98 -22.43
CA THR A 338 39.13 23.33 -22.12
C THR A 338 38.13 23.84 -23.17
N ASN A 339 37.88 23.06 -24.23
CA ASN A 339 37.05 23.44 -25.37
C ASN A 339 35.66 22.78 -25.28
N ILE A 340 34.59 23.59 -25.24
CA ILE A 340 33.20 23.11 -25.19
C ILE A 340 32.82 22.22 -26.39
N ASN A 341 33.47 22.43 -27.54
CA ASN A 341 33.18 21.68 -28.76
C ASN A 341 33.57 20.19 -28.65
N ASP A 342 34.44 19.84 -27.70
CA ASP A 342 34.86 18.45 -27.48
C ASP A 342 33.80 17.63 -26.73
N TYR A 343 32.76 18.30 -26.21
CA TYR A 343 31.67 17.72 -25.42
C TYR A 343 30.31 17.77 -26.14
N LEU A 344 30.29 18.16 -27.42
CA LEU A 344 29.06 18.24 -28.19
C LEU A 344 28.50 16.85 -28.49
N LEU A 345 27.23 16.68 -28.15
CA LEU A 345 26.45 15.49 -28.42
C LEU A 345 25.17 15.87 -29.16
N PRO A 346 24.58 14.97 -29.98
CA PRO A 346 23.30 15.24 -30.62
C PRO A 346 22.21 15.63 -29.62
N SER A 347 21.39 16.62 -29.97
CA SER A 347 20.31 17.11 -29.09
C SER A 347 19.13 16.15 -28.96
N GLN A 348 19.10 15.03 -29.71
CA GLN A 348 18.13 13.94 -29.54
C GLN A 348 16.66 14.42 -29.48
N ASN A 349 16.26 15.34 -30.37
CA ASN A 349 14.93 15.99 -30.44
C ASN A 349 14.59 16.99 -29.31
N LEU A 350 15.58 17.46 -28.55
CA LEU A 350 15.40 18.60 -27.65
C LEU A 350 15.23 19.89 -28.45
N ASP A 351 14.14 20.62 -28.19
CA ASP A 351 13.84 21.89 -28.87
C ASP A 351 14.37 23.09 -28.07
N PHE A 352 15.56 23.54 -28.46
CA PHE A 352 16.20 24.73 -27.89
C PHE A 352 15.68 26.04 -28.49
N ASN A 353 14.64 26.05 -29.34
CA ASN A 353 14.13 27.21 -30.08
C ASN A 353 15.16 27.95 -30.99
N SER A 354 16.45 27.65 -30.86
CA SER A 354 17.58 28.15 -31.62
C SER A 354 17.86 27.34 -32.89
N GLY A 355 17.30 26.13 -32.98
CA GLY A 355 17.51 25.20 -34.08
C GLY A 355 18.84 24.44 -34.01
N THR A 356 19.52 24.42 -32.86
CA THR A 356 20.75 23.64 -32.68
C THR A 356 20.48 22.15 -32.64
N ASN A 357 21.28 21.38 -33.39
CA ASN A 357 21.22 19.92 -33.41
C ASN A 357 22.22 19.26 -32.44
N GLU A 358 23.04 20.07 -31.76
CA GLU A 358 24.07 19.62 -30.84
C GLU A 358 23.94 20.41 -29.52
N CYS A 359 24.17 19.73 -28.41
CA CYS A 359 24.14 20.31 -27.08
C CYS A 359 25.19 19.63 -26.18
N VAL A 360 25.43 20.23 -25.01
CA VAL A 360 26.28 19.65 -23.97
C VAL A 360 25.40 19.13 -22.84
N TYR A 361 25.59 17.87 -22.45
CA TYR A 361 24.85 17.27 -21.34
C TYR A 361 25.64 17.39 -20.04
N PHE A 362 24.93 17.80 -19.00
CA PHE A 362 25.44 17.92 -17.64
C PHE A 362 24.60 17.08 -16.68
N ILE A 363 25.21 16.61 -15.61
CA ILE A 363 24.56 15.88 -14.51
C ILE A 363 24.90 16.54 -13.18
N THR A 364 23.97 16.52 -12.21
CA THR A 364 24.25 17.01 -10.86
C THR A 364 25.48 16.34 -10.25
N SER A 365 26.40 17.13 -9.69
CA SER A 365 27.59 16.63 -9.00
C SER A 365 27.22 15.73 -7.83
N GLY A 366 27.87 14.57 -7.72
CA GLY A 366 27.60 13.57 -6.69
C GLY A 366 26.39 12.65 -6.98
N ALA A 367 25.64 12.87 -8.05
CA ALA A 367 24.59 11.95 -8.45
C ALA A 367 25.18 10.80 -9.29
N HIS A 368 25.08 9.56 -8.81
CA HIS A 368 25.36 8.36 -9.59
C HIS A 368 24.03 7.67 -9.97
N PRO A 369 23.58 7.78 -11.24
CA PRO A 369 22.31 7.22 -11.69
C PRO A 369 22.11 5.73 -11.33
N GLY A 370 21.09 5.40 -10.57
CA GLY A 370 20.82 4.05 -10.08
C GLY A 370 21.40 3.72 -8.70
N GLN A 371 22.13 4.64 -8.06
CA GLN A 371 22.71 4.44 -6.73
C GLN A 371 21.65 4.13 -5.66
N TYR A 372 20.45 4.70 -5.80
CA TYR A 372 19.32 4.47 -4.89
C TYR A 372 18.41 3.33 -5.39
N LEU A 373 18.89 2.52 -6.33
CA LEU A 373 18.18 1.37 -6.91
C LEU A 373 18.92 0.03 -6.71
N GLN A 374 20.20 0.00 -7.06
CA GLN A 374 21.01 -1.22 -7.15
C GLN A 374 21.06 -2.08 -5.89
N GLY A 375 21.16 -1.46 -4.71
CA GLY A 375 21.34 -2.17 -3.44
C GLY A 375 20.16 -3.08 -3.08
N LYS A 376 19.03 -2.97 -3.78
CA LYS A 376 17.85 -3.83 -3.57
C LYS A 376 18.07 -5.27 -4.02
N TYR A 377 18.85 -5.48 -5.08
CA TYR A 377 18.94 -6.78 -5.73
C TYR A 377 19.54 -7.87 -4.84
N GLN A 378 20.56 -7.56 -4.05
CA GLN A 378 21.26 -8.52 -3.20
C GLN A 378 20.31 -9.09 -2.15
N PHE A 379 19.58 -8.22 -1.45
CA PHE A 379 18.73 -8.69 -0.36
C PHE A 379 17.41 -9.29 -0.83
N MET A 380 16.86 -8.84 -1.96
CA MET A 380 15.63 -9.39 -2.53
C MET A 380 15.85 -10.75 -3.21
N ILE A 381 16.93 -10.89 -3.99
CA ILE A 381 17.19 -12.10 -4.78
C ILE A 381 17.90 -13.19 -3.94
N PHE A 382 18.72 -12.81 -2.97
CA PHE A 382 19.57 -13.76 -2.24
C PHE A 382 19.28 -13.82 -0.74
N ALA A 383 19.31 -12.67 -0.07
CA ALA A 383 19.29 -12.64 1.40
C ALA A 383 17.95 -13.06 2.02
N LEU A 384 16.84 -12.49 1.53
CA LEU A 384 15.49 -12.81 2.00
C LEU A 384 15.08 -14.25 1.64
N PRO A 385 15.38 -14.78 0.44
CA PRO A 385 15.24 -16.21 0.17
C PRO A 385 16.03 -17.10 1.14
N ALA A 386 17.25 -16.71 1.51
CA ALA A 386 18.05 -17.42 2.51
C ALA A 386 17.44 -17.34 3.93
N ALA A 387 16.88 -16.20 4.32
CA ALA A 387 16.12 -16.06 5.56
C ALA A 387 14.85 -16.94 5.55
N GLY A 388 14.13 -16.98 4.42
CA GLY A 388 12.98 -17.85 4.22
C GLY A 388 13.33 -19.33 4.40
N ALA A 389 14.44 -19.77 3.78
CA ALA A 389 14.97 -21.11 3.96
C ALA A 389 15.31 -21.40 5.44
N ALA A 390 15.92 -20.46 6.15
CA ALA A 390 16.21 -20.60 7.58
C ALA A 390 14.94 -20.76 8.42
N MET A 391 13.89 -19.97 8.15
CA MET A 391 12.60 -20.06 8.85
C MET A 391 11.91 -21.41 8.61
N ILE A 392 11.86 -21.88 7.36
CA ILE A 392 11.30 -23.20 7.00
C ILE A 392 12.05 -24.34 7.69
N MET A 393 13.39 -24.24 7.75
CA MET A 393 14.22 -25.25 8.43
C MET A 393 14.05 -25.23 9.95
N CYS A 394 13.69 -24.08 10.53
CA CYS A 394 13.40 -23.93 11.95
C CYS A 394 11.97 -24.36 12.33
N ALA A 395 11.06 -24.56 11.38
CA ALA A 395 9.70 -25.06 11.64
C ALA A 395 9.71 -26.49 12.22
N LYS A 396 8.68 -26.82 13.01
CA LYS A 396 8.46 -28.19 13.52
C LYS A 396 8.33 -29.15 12.33
N LYS A 397 8.82 -30.39 12.47
CA LYS A 397 8.84 -31.35 11.36
C LYS A 397 7.44 -31.58 10.80
N GLU A 398 6.44 -31.67 11.68
CA GLU A 398 5.03 -31.84 11.32
C GLU A 398 4.41 -30.63 10.59
N ASN A 399 4.93 -29.42 10.81
CA ASN A 399 4.40 -28.18 10.22
C ASN A 399 5.24 -27.66 9.05
N ARG A 400 6.30 -28.36 8.67
CA ARG A 400 7.26 -27.87 7.65
C ARG A 400 6.63 -27.75 6.27
N GLU A 401 5.67 -28.60 5.93
CA GLU A 401 4.92 -28.49 4.67
C GLU A 401 4.07 -27.21 4.62
N MET A 402 3.37 -26.88 5.71
CA MET A 402 2.66 -25.61 5.85
C MET A 402 3.63 -24.42 5.79
N ALA A 403 4.74 -24.48 6.51
CA ALA A 403 5.75 -23.42 6.51
C ALA A 403 6.34 -23.21 5.10
N MET A 404 6.64 -24.30 4.38
CA MET A 404 7.11 -24.27 3.00
C MET A 404 6.08 -23.61 2.07
N SER A 405 4.80 -23.93 2.22
CA SER A 405 3.73 -23.32 1.42
C SER A 405 3.64 -21.81 1.66
N LEU A 406 3.59 -21.38 2.92
CA LEU A 406 3.42 -19.97 3.27
C LEU A 406 4.68 -19.14 2.97
N ILE A 407 5.83 -19.57 3.49
CA ILE A 407 7.10 -18.86 3.34
C ILE A 407 7.61 -19.00 1.92
N GLY A 408 7.44 -20.15 1.27
CA GLY A 408 7.87 -20.36 -0.12
C GLY A 408 7.14 -19.45 -1.10
N ALA A 409 5.84 -19.19 -0.91
CA ALA A 409 5.11 -18.23 -1.73
C ALA A 409 5.64 -16.79 -1.56
N ALA A 410 5.95 -16.39 -0.31
CA ALA A 410 6.54 -15.09 -0.02
C ALA A 410 7.96 -14.97 -0.61
N VAL A 411 8.81 -16.00 -0.44
CA VAL A 411 10.16 -16.07 -1.03
C VAL A 411 10.10 -15.97 -2.54
N LEU A 412 9.20 -16.72 -3.20
CA LEU A 412 9.05 -16.69 -4.64
C LEU A 412 8.64 -15.29 -5.12
N THR A 413 7.73 -14.65 -4.38
CA THR A 413 7.29 -13.29 -4.67
C THR A 413 8.44 -12.29 -4.61
N THR A 414 9.22 -12.30 -3.52
CA THR A 414 10.38 -11.42 -3.35
C THR A 414 11.46 -11.70 -4.39
N PHE A 415 11.75 -12.97 -4.65
CA PHE A 415 12.74 -13.35 -5.66
C PHE A 415 12.35 -12.90 -7.06
N LEU A 416 11.11 -13.13 -7.48
CA LEU A 416 10.66 -12.81 -8.84
C LEU A 416 10.46 -11.30 -9.05
N THR A 417 9.74 -10.68 -8.13
CA THR A 417 9.17 -9.33 -8.31
C THR A 417 9.78 -8.28 -7.39
N GLY A 418 10.69 -8.67 -6.49
CA GLY A 418 11.31 -7.76 -5.52
C GLY A 418 10.40 -7.31 -4.38
N ILE A 419 9.13 -7.70 -4.34
CA ILE A 419 8.20 -7.33 -3.26
C ILE A 419 8.56 -8.09 -2.00
N THR A 420 8.95 -7.37 -0.95
CA THR A 420 9.59 -7.91 0.27
C THR A 420 8.60 -8.07 1.42
N GLU A 421 7.51 -7.32 1.42
CA GLU A 421 6.55 -7.25 2.50
C GLU A 421 5.95 -8.61 2.89
N PRO A 422 5.59 -9.51 1.94
CA PRO A 422 5.08 -10.84 2.27
C PRO A 422 6.02 -11.67 3.14
N ILE A 423 7.35 -11.52 2.96
CA ILE A 423 8.34 -12.24 3.76
C ILE A 423 8.75 -11.44 4.99
N GLU A 424 8.96 -10.13 4.88
CA GLU A 424 9.35 -9.28 6.00
C GLU A 424 8.29 -9.29 7.12
N PHE A 425 7.01 -9.27 6.75
CA PHE A 425 5.92 -9.25 7.74
C PHE A 425 5.81 -10.55 8.54
N THR A 426 6.45 -11.64 8.08
CA THR A 426 6.53 -12.90 8.84
C THR A 426 7.42 -12.80 10.07
N PHE A 427 8.34 -11.83 10.11
CA PHE A 427 9.27 -11.65 11.25
C PHE A 427 9.31 -10.23 11.82
N LEU A 428 8.90 -9.20 11.08
CA LEU A 428 8.91 -7.80 11.51
C LEU A 428 8.24 -7.57 12.87
N PHE A 429 6.99 -8.02 13.02
CA PHE A 429 6.20 -7.82 14.25
C PHE A 429 6.50 -8.87 15.33
N LEU A 430 7.11 -9.97 14.93
CA LEU A 430 7.38 -11.12 15.79
C LEU A 430 8.76 -11.02 16.46
N ALA A 431 9.75 -10.52 15.72
CA ALA A 431 11.15 -10.45 16.11
C ALA A 431 11.79 -9.15 15.58
N PRO A 432 11.57 -8.01 16.28
CA PRO A 432 12.10 -6.70 15.86
C PRO A 432 13.61 -6.68 15.63
N MET A 433 14.39 -7.47 16.37
CA MET A 433 15.84 -7.56 16.18
C MET A 433 16.26 -8.19 14.85
N LEU A 434 15.51 -9.18 14.34
CA LEU A 434 15.76 -9.72 13.00
C LEU A 434 15.52 -8.65 11.94
N TYR A 435 14.52 -7.80 12.17
CA TYR A 435 14.24 -6.68 11.30
C TYR A 435 15.32 -5.59 11.36
N ILE A 436 15.81 -5.23 12.55
CA ILE A 436 16.93 -4.28 12.70
C ILE A 436 18.19 -4.81 11.98
N PHE A 437 18.50 -6.09 12.14
CA PHE A 437 19.59 -6.73 11.39
C PHE A 437 19.37 -6.60 9.87
N HIS A 438 18.16 -6.89 9.40
CA HIS A 438 17.82 -6.78 8.00
C HIS A 438 17.99 -5.35 7.46
N VAL A 439 17.48 -4.34 8.19
CA VAL A 439 17.60 -2.91 7.86
C VAL A 439 19.08 -2.50 7.68
N ILE A 440 19.95 -2.89 8.62
CA ILE A 440 21.38 -2.57 8.56
C ILE A 440 22.02 -3.23 7.34
N MET A 441 21.73 -4.51 7.12
CA MET A 441 22.27 -5.25 5.98
C MET A 441 21.77 -4.71 4.64
N CYS A 442 20.54 -4.20 4.55
CA CYS A 442 20.05 -3.50 3.36
C CYS A 442 20.88 -2.25 3.09
N GLY A 443 21.14 -1.41 4.11
CA GLY A 443 22.05 -0.27 3.98
C GLY A 443 23.43 -0.67 3.46
N ILE A 444 24.04 -1.70 4.04
CA ILE A 444 25.35 -2.19 3.60
C ILE A 444 25.31 -2.65 2.14
N SER A 445 24.18 -3.18 1.68
CA SER A 445 23.99 -3.59 0.28
C SER A 445 24.12 -2.40 -0.67
N PHE A 446 23.38 -1.33 -0.40
CA PHE A 446 23.47 -0.08 -1.16
C PHE A 446 24.88 0.52 -1.12
N TRP A 447 25.49 0.51 0.06
CA TRP A 447 26.82 1.08 0.24
C TRP A 447 27.90 0.35 -0.57
N VAL A 448 27.92 -0.98 -0.49
CA VAL A 448 28.92 -1.79 -1.19
C VAL A 448 28.78 -1.64 -2.71
N ASP A 449 27.55 -1.60 -3.21
CA ASP A 449 27.30 -1.40 -4.63
C ASP A 449 27.77 -0.04 -5.13
N ASP A 450 27.47 1.03 -4.39
CA ASP A 450 27.93 2.38 -4.74
C ASP A 450 29.46 2.49 -4.69
N LEU A 451 30.11 1.91 -3.67
CA LEU A 451 31.58 1.85 -3.58
C LEU A 451 32.23 1.10 -4.76
N LEU A 452 31.51 0.15 -5.35
CA LEU A 452 31.97 -0.63 -6.51
C LEU A 452 31.49 -0.04 -7.84
N GLN A 453 30.87 1.14 -7.81
CA GLN A 453 30.31 1.83 -8.98
C GLN A 453 29.35 0.95 -9.78
N VAL A 454 28.60 0.09 -9.09
CA VAL A 454 27.46 -0.60 -9.70
C VAL A 454 26.44 0.48 -10.08
N SER A 455 25.77 0.30 -11.21
CA SER A 455 24.66 1.14 -11.66
C SER A 455 23.58 0.25 -12.29
N ALA A 456 22.70 -0.27 -11.46
CA ALA A 456 21.61 -1.14 -11.90
C ALA A 456 20.26 -0.46 -11.66
N GLY A 457 19.56 -0.13 -12.74
CA GLY A 457 18.22 0.45 -12.69
C GLY A 457 17.15 -0.58 -12.40
N MET A 458 15.93 -0.13 -12.17
CA MET A 458 14.72 -0.94 -12.07
C MET A 458 13.49 -0.07 -12.34
N THR A 459 12.35 -0.67 -12.66
CA THR A 459 11.08 0.07 -12.83
C THR A 459 10.15 0.01 -11.62
N PHE A 460 10.42 -0.92 -10.70
CA PHE A 460 9.52 -1.13 -9.59
C PHE A 460 10.23 -1.63 -8.33
N SER A 461 10.68 -2.88 -8.31
CA SER A 461 11.20 -3.49 -7.09
C SER A 461 12.18 -4.59 -7.46
N GLY A 462 13.44 -4.43 -7.04
CA GLY A 462 14.65 -5.15 -7.49
C GLY A 462 14.66 -6.67 -7.35
N GLY A 463 13.69 -7.35 -7.96
CA GLY A 463 13.64 -8.79 -8.14
C GLY A 463 14.45 -9.24 -9.35
N ILE A 464 14.47 -10.55 -9.59
CA ILE A 464 15.25 -11.14 -10.69
C ILE A 464 14.78 -10.67 -12.07
N ILE A 465 13.49 -10.31 -12.22
CA ILE A 465 12.96 -9.81 -13.50
C ILE A 465 13.56 -8.45 -13.81
N ASP A 466 13.52 -7.52 -12.86
CA ASP A 466 14.15 -6.20 -13.00
C ASP A 466 15.66 -6.35 -13.19
N TYR A 467 16.32 -7.26 -12.46
CA TYR A 467 17.75 -7.49 -12.61
C TYR A 467 18.13 -7.97 -14.01
N CYS A 468 17.34 -8.88 -14.59
CA CYS A 468 17.57 -9.36 -15.95
C CYS A 468 17.35 -8.25 -16.98
N LEU A 469 16.28 -7.46 -16.84
CA LEU A 469 15.88 -6.44 -17.82
C LEU A 469 16.71 -5.16 -17.74
N TYR A 470 17.11 -4.76 -16.54
CA TYR A 470 17.71 -3.46 -16.26
C TYR A 470 19.13 -3.57 -15.67
N GLY A 471 19.55 -4.74 -15.19
CA GLY A 471 20.95 -4.99 -14.84
C GLY A 471 21.71 -5.65 -15.99
N ILE A 472 21.28 -6.85 -16.37
CA ILE A 472 22.00 -7.74 -17.30
C ILE A 472 21.84 -7.32 -18.76
N LEU A 473 20.63 -6.95 -19.20
CA LEU A 473 20.40 -6.61 -20.60
C LEU A 473 21.19 -5.37 -21.05
N PRO A 474 21.25 -4.25 -20.30
CA PRO A 474 22.11 -3.11 -20.64
C PRO A 474 23.60 -3.49 -20.70
N LEU A 475 24.06 -4.36 -19.78
CA LEU A 475 25.41 -4.89 -19.81
C LEU A 475 25.68 -5.68 -21.10
N ALA A 476 24.71 -6.46 -21.56
CA ALA A 476 24.80 -7.23 -22.79
C ALA A 476 24.75 -6.36 -24.07
N THR A 477 24.14 -5.17 -24.01
CA THR A 477 24.08 -4.22 -25.13
C THR A 477 25.27 -3.25 -25.17
N GLY A 478 26.22 -3.37 -24.24
CA GLY A 478 27.49 -2.63 -24.25
C GLY A 478 27.59 -1.48 -23.24
N TYR A 479 26.55 -1.24 -22.42
CA TYR A 479 26.59 -0.26 -21.34
C TYR A 479 27.33 -0.86 -20.13
N ASN A 480 28.40 -0.21 -19.67
CA ASN A 480 29.17 -0.68 -18.53
C ASN A 480 28.50 -0.30 -17.19
N THR A 481 27.45 -1.03 -16.82
CA THR A 481 26.69 -0.84 -15.57
C THR A 481 27.32 -1.51 -14.35
N ALA A 482 28.36 -2.34 -14.54
CA ALA A 482 28.93 -3.23 -13.52
C ALA A 482 27.90 -4.12 -12.78
N ALA A 483 26.69 -4.29 -13.33
CA ALA A 483 25.57 -4.99 -12.68
C ALA A 483 25.89 -6.47 -12.34
N TRP A 484 26.85 -7.10 -13.03
CA TRP A 484 27.29 -8.45 -12.74
C TRP A 484 27.86 -8.64 -11.32
N ILE A 485 28.37 -7.56 -10.69
CA ILE A 485 28.93 -7.54 -9.32
C ILE A 485 27.86 -7.92 -8.27
N ILE A 486 26.59 -7.72 -8.57
CA ILE A 486 25.46 -8.03 -7.68
C ILE A 486 25.42 -9.54 -7.35
N ILE A 487 25.79 -10.42 -8.29
CA ILE A 487 25.78 -11.87 -8.09
C ILE A 487 26.77 -12.32 -6.99
N PRO A 488 28.09 -12.03 -7.08
CA PRO A 488 29.03 -12.46 -6.04
C PRO A 488 28.71 -11.85 -4.67
N ILE A 489 28.25 -10.61 -4.59
CA ILE A 489 27.81 -10.00 -3.32
C ILE A 489 26.58 -10.73 -2.77
N GLY A 490 25.59 -10.99 -3.61
CA GLY A 490 24.39 -11.73 -3.24
C GLY A 490 24.69 -13.13 -2.68
N ILE A 491 25.63 -13.84 -3.30
CA ILE A 491 26.10 -15.16 -2.81
C ILE A 491 26.71 -15.05 -1.40
N ILE A 492 27.40 -13.96 -1.07
CA ILE A 492 27.94 -13.70 0.28
C ILE A 492 26.79 -13.44 1.28
N TYR A 493 25.72 -12.78 0.86
CA TYR A 493 24.57 -12.51 1.73
C TYR A 493 23.81 -13.78 2.13
N MET A 494 23.75 -14.80 1.26
CA MET A 494 23.03 -16.05 1.55
C MET A 494 23.44 -16.73 2.86
N PRO A 495 24.73 -17.09 3.10
CA PRO A 495 25.13 -17.72 4.35
C PRO A 495 24.96 -16.77 5.54
N ILE A 496 25.25 -15.48 5.39
CA ILE A 496 25.09 -14.48 6.45
C ILE A 496 23.64 -14.50 6.98
N TYR A 497 22.67 -14.38 6.07
CA TYR A 497 21.25 -14.37 6.44
C TYR A 497 20.79 -15.73 6.95
N TYR A 498 21.11 -16.82 6.24
CA TYR A 498 20.67 -18.16 6.63
C TYR A 498 21.12 -18.52 8.04
N PHE A 499 22.42 -18.37 8.34
CA PHE A 499 22.96 -18.75 9.64
C PHE A 499 22.53 -17.79 10.74
N PHE A 500 22.47 -16.47 10.49
CA PHE A 500 22.03 -15.50 11.50
C PHE A 500 20.56 -15.70 11.87
N PHE A 501 19.66 -15.79 10.89
CA PHE A 501 18.24 -16.04 11.15
C PHE A 501 18.04 -17.35 11.90
N ARG A 502 18.68 -18.44 11.43
CA ARG A 502 18.57 -19.75 12.08
C ARG A 502 19.07 -19.71 13.52
N TRP A 503 20.23 -19.10 13.76
CA TRP A 503 20.79 -18.96 15.11
C TRP A 503 19.84 -18.16 16.02
N TYR A 504 19.37 -16.99 15.57
CA TYR A 504 18.53 -16.11 16.37
C TYR A 504 17.18 -16.77 16.69
N ILE A 505 16.52 -17.39 15.70
CA ILE A 505 15.25 -18.09 15.88
C ILE A 505 15.38 -19.21 16.92
N LEU A 506 16.45 -20.01 16.85
CA LEU A 506 16.68 -21.10 17.79
C LEU A 506 17.11 -20.62 19.18
N LYS A 507 17.93 -19.56 19.25
CA LYS A 507 18.45 -19.04 20.52
C LYS A 507 17.38 -18.38 21.38
N PHE A 508 16.43 -17.69 20.74
CA PHE A 508 15.39 -16.91 21.43
C PHE A 508 13.98 -17.52 21.30
N ASP A 509 13.89 -18.72 20.73
CA ASP A 509 12.64 -19.47 20.50
C ASP A 509 11.52 -18.62 19.84
N ILE A 510 11.89 -17.97 18.74
CA ILE A 510 10.99 -17.11 17.97
C ILE A 510 9.93 -17.97 17.28
N GLN A 511 8.66 -17.57 17.40
CA GLN A 511 7.49 -18.28 16.88
C GLN A 511 7.24 -17.99 15.39
N THR A 512 8.24 -18.22 14.54
CA THR A 512 8.10 -18.05 13.07
C THR A 512 7.06 -19.02 12.52
N PRO A 513 6.47 -18.77 11.33
CA PRO A 513 5.43 -19.64 10.79
C PRO A 513 5.83 -21.12 10.78
N GLY A 514 4.98 -21.97 11.37
CA GLY A 514 5.23 -23.40 11.54
C GLY A 514 6.00 -23.79 12.83
N ARG A 515 6.35 -22.84 13.71
CA ARG A 515 6.86 -23.12 15.07
C ARG A 515 5.80 -22.95 16.17
N GLY A 516 4.84 -22.04 15.98
CA GLY A 516 3.78 -21.73 16.95
C GLY A 516 2.78 -22.86 17.19
N ASP A 517 2.30 -22.97 18.43
CA ASP A 517 1.22 -23.91 18.83
C ASP A 517 -0.19 -23.39 18.48
N SER A 518 -0.32 -22.18 17.90
CA SER A 518 -1.61 -21.50 17.70
C SER A 518 -1.66 -20.55 16.49
N ASP A 519 -1.24 -21.00 15.30
CA ASP A 519 -1.32 -20.16 14.08
C ASP A 519 -2.60 -20.41 13.26
N ASP A 520 -3.68 -19.74 13.65
CA ASP A 520 -4.87 -19.54 12.80
C ASP A 520 -4.83 -18.21 12.02
N SER A 521 -3.92 -17.28 12.37
CA SER A 521 -3.86 -15.93 11.79
C SER A 521 -3.00 -15.80 10.52
N MET A 522 -2.29 -16.85 10.11
CA MET A 522 -1.39 -16.82 8.94
C MET A 522 -1.54 -18.04 8.02
N LYS A 523 -2.65 -18.77 8.11
CA LYS A 523 -2.99 -19.78 7.11
C LYS A 523 -3.49 -19.09 5.85
N LEU A 524 -2.78 -19.23 4.74
CA LEU A 524 -3.40 -19.07 3.42
C LEU A 524 -4.51 -20.11 3.33
N VAL A 525 -5.77 -19.66 3.34
CA VAL A 525 -6.92 -20.56 3.24
C VAL A 525 -6.84 -21.26 1.90
N SER A 526 -6.47 -22.55 1.90
CA SER A 526 -6.50 -23.34 0.68
C SER A 526 -7.97 -23.57 0.26
N LYS A 527 -8.20 -23.90 -1.01
CA LYS A 527 -9.53 -24.30 -1.49
C LYS A 527 -10.11 -25.46 -0.67
N LYS A 528 -9.25 -26.32 -0.12
CA LYS A 528 -9.61 -27.43 0.76
C LYS A 528 -10.02 -26.93 2.14
N ASP A 529 -9.30 -25.96 2.73
CA ASP A 529 -9.67 -25.34 4.02
C ASP A 529 -10.98 -24.55 3.93
N TYR A 530 -11.28 -23.91 2.79
CA TYR A 530 -12.57 -23.25 2.55
C TYR A 530 -13.73 -24.25 2.52
N LEU A 531 -13.53 -25.41 1.88
CA LEU A 531 -14.52 -26.48 1.80
C LEU A 531 -14.69 -27.18 3.17
N GLU A 532 -13.60 -27.44 3.88
CA GLU A 532 -13.62 -28.02 5.22
C GLU A 532 -14.27 -27.06 6.24
N SER A 533 -14.05 -25.75 6.14
CA SER A 533 -14.70 -24.73 7.00
C SER A 533 -16.24 -24.67 6.87
N LYS A 534 -16.80 -25.22 5.77
CA LYS A 534 -18.24 -25.41 5.61
C LYS A 534 -18.75 -26.64 6.36
N ASP A 535 -17.92 -27.67 6.50
CA ASP A 535 -18.27 -28.92 7.17
C ASP A 535 -17.99 -28.86 8.69
N THR A 536 -16.90 -28.25 9.14
CA THR A 536 -16.55 -28.12 10.58
C THR A 536 -17.53 -27.23 11.36
N LYS A 537 -18.27 -26.34 10.67
CA LYS A 537 -19.33 -25.52 11.30
C LYS A 537 -20.57 -26.32 11.72
N LYS A 538 -20.67 -27.61 11.37
CA LYS A 538 -21.76 -28.49 11.82
C LYS A 538 -21.47 -29.22 13.14
N GLU A 539 -20.21 -29.41 13.54
CA GLU A 539 -19.89 -30.34 14.64
C GLU A 539 -19.56 -29.69 16.00
N ASN A 540 -19.14 -28.42 16.06
CA ASN A 540 -18.78 -27.78 17.33
C ASN A 540 -19.91 -26.96 17.97
N LYS A 541 -21.02 -27.64 18.30
CA LYS A 541 -22.07 -27.13 19.20
C LYS A 541 -22.14 -28.04 20.42
N ASN A 542 -21.25 -27.85 21.39
CA ASN A 542 -21.49 -28.17 22.81
C ASN A 542 -20.28 -27.75 23.65
N LEU A 543 -20.27 -26.51 24.15
CA LEU A 543 -19.71 -26.12 25.45
C LEU A 543 -19.93 -24.60 25.68
N PRO A 544 -20.39 -24.18 26.88
CA PRO A 544 -20.81 -22.82 27.13
C PRO A 544 -19.67 -21.97 27.71
N LYS A 545 -19.45 -20.79 27.15
CA LYS A 545 -18.80 -19.66 27.84
C LYS A 545 -19.55 -18.39 27.48
N GLY A 546 -19.90 -17.61 28.51
CA GLY A 546 -20.71 -16.39 28.40
C GLY A 546 -20.15 -15.43 27.36
N ARG A 547 -21.03 -14.87 26.52
CA ARG A 547 -20.62 -14.07 25.35
C ARG A 547 -21.45 -12.80 25.21
N LYS A 548 -20.76 -11.66 25.17
CA LYS A 548 -21.22 -10.46 24.47
C LYS A 548 -21.55 -10.87 23.01
N GLY A 549 -22.74 -10.51 22.53
CA GLY A 549 -23.28 -10.95 21.23
C GLY A 549 -24.35 -12.04 21.29
N TYR A 550 -24.75 -12.45 22.50
CA TYR A 550 -25.90 -13.32 22.74
C TYR A 550 -27.20 -12.47 22.82
N PHE A 551 -28.30 -13.00 22.27
CA PHE A 551 -29.62 -12.37 22.30
C PHE A 551 -30.48 -13.25 23.18
N ASP A 552 -30.66 -12.85 24.44
CA ASP A 552 -31.27 -13.64 25.50
C ASP A 552 -32.38 -12.88 26.23
N GLU A 553 -32.96 -13.54 27.23
CA GLU A 553 -34.06 -13.05 28.07
C GLU A 553 -33.76 -11.71 28.77
N SER A 554 -32.50 -11.28 28.87
CA SER A 554 -32.15 -9.96 29.42
C SER A 554 -32.45 -8.80 28.46
N ASN A 555 -32.65 -9.09 27.17
CA ASN A 555 -32.99 -8.07 26.18
C ASN A 555 -34.50 -7.74 26.25
N PRO A 556 -34.89 -6.45 26.40
CA PRO A 556 -36.31 -6.05 26.49
C PRO A 556 -37.17 -6.47 25.28
N ARG A 557 -36.56 -6.81 24.15
CA ARG A 557 -37.24 -7.25 22.93
C ARG A 557 -37.21 -8.75 22.70
N PHE A 558 -36.55 -9.51 23.57
CA PHE A 558 -36.36 -10.95 23.43
C PHE A 558 -37.71 -11.67 23.27
N GLU A 559 -38.61 -11.48 24.22
CA GLU A 559 -39.93 -12.12 24.22
C GLU A 559 -40.75 -11.78 22.97
N ARG A 560 -40.65 -10.52 22.50
CA ARG A 560 -41.33 -10.05 21.28
C ARG A 560 -40.80 -10.74 20.03
N THR A 561 -39.48 -10.93 19.94
CA THR A 561 -38.84 -11.60 18.79
C THR A 561 -39.00 -13.12 18.83
N VAL A 562 -38.96 -13.73 20.02
CA VAL A 562 -39.24 -15.15 20.22
C VAL A 562 -40.70 -15.46 19.89
N SER A 563 -41.64 -14.61 20.31
CA SER A 563 -43.05 -14.72 19.92
C SER A 563 -43.24 -14.62 18.41
N LEU A 564 -42.50 -13.72 17.73
CA LEU A 564 -42.51 -13.65 16.27
C LEU A 564 -42.03 -14.96 15.63
N LEU A 565 -40.95 -15.55 16.14
CA LEU A 565 -40.45 -16.84 15.66
C LEU A 565 -41.50 -17.95 15.84
N GLY A 566 -42.18 -17.99 17.00
CA GLY A 566 -43.26 -18.94 17.26
C GLY A 566 -44.42 -18.80 16.28
N TYR A 567 -44.89 -17.57 16.04
CA TYR A 567 -45.97 -17.31 15.08
C TYR A 567 -45.58 -17.54 13.62
N LEU A 568 -44.28 -17.62 13.30
CA LEU A 568 -43.80 -17.97 11.97
C LEU A 568 -43.64 -19.49 11.76
N GLY A 569 -43.86 -20.30 12.79
CA GLY A 569 -43.72 -21.76 12.72
C GLY A 569 -42.30 -22.27 13.02
N ASP A 570 -41.53 -21.51 13.81
CA ASP A 570 -40.15 -21.81 14.20
C ASP A 570 -39.14 -21.83 13.02
N PHE A 571 -37.84 -22.03 13.29
CA PHE A 571 -36.81 -22.00 12.24
C PHE A 571 -36.95 -23.12 11.21
N ASP A 572 -37.59 -24.24 11.58
CA ASP A 572 -37.93 -25.34 10.66
C ASP A 572 -38.81 -24.87 9.50
N ASN A 573 -39.61 -23.81 9.72
CA ASN A 573 -40.47 -23.24 8.69
C ASN A 573 -39.80 -22.11 7.89
N LEU A 574 -38.59 -21.64 8.26
CA LEU A 574 -37.93 -20.46 7.67
C LEU A 574 -36.75 -20.83 6.76
N LYS A 575 -36.94 -20.72 5.44
CA LYS A 575 -35.89 -20.89 4.42
C LYS A 575 -34.94 -19.69 4.37
N SER A 576 -35.47 -18.47 4.34
CA SER A 576 -34.65 -17.24 4.31
C SER A 576 -35.30 -16.11 5.11
N ILE A 577 -34.45 -15.27 5.71
CA ILE A 577 -34.84 -14.14 6.57
C ILE A 577 -34.12 -12.89 6.06
N ASN A 578 -34.87 -12.01 5.41
CA ASN A 578 -34.41 -10.73 4.86
C ASN A 578 -35.35 -9.60 5.28
N ALA A 579 -34.98 -8.36 5.01
CA ALA A 579 -35.83 -7.21 5.27
C ALA A 579 -35.58 -6.10 4.24
N CYS A 580 -36.62 -5.33 3.99
CA CYS A 580 -36.53 -3.98 3.44
C CYS A 580 -37.01 -2.99 4.50
N ILE A 581 -36.92 -1.69 4.20
CA ILE A 581 -37.16 -0.57 5.13
C ILE A 581 -38.41 -0.78 6.00
N THR A 582 -39.53 -1.23 5.43
CA THR A 582 -40.80 -1.39 6.14
C THR A 582 -41.29 -2.82 6.27
N ARG A 583 -40.59 -3.80 5.68
CA ARG A 583 -41.11 -5.16 5.50
C ARG A 583 -40.06 -6.23 5.81
N LEU A 584 -40.38 -7.11 6.74
CA LEU A 584 -39.64 -8.36 6.97
C LEU A 584 -40.02 -9.33 5.85
N ARG A 585 -39.05 -9.72 5.02
CA ARG A 585 -39.20 -10.61 3.87
C ARG A 585 -38.73 -12.01 4.22
N LEU A 586 -39.66 -12.95 4.20
CA LEU A 586 -39.43 -14.34 4.59
C LEU A 586 -39.68 -15.23 3.39
N SER A 587 -38.90 -16.31 3.28
CA SER A 587 -39.28 -17.48 2.49
C SER A 587 -39.55 -18.61 3.46
N VAL A 588 -40.73 -19.22 3.37
CA VAL A 588 -41.20 -20.26 4.27
C VAL A 588 -41.38 -21.59 3.56
N VAL A 589 -41.38 -22.67 4.34
CA VAL A 589 -41.70 -24.03 3.85
C VAL A 589 -43.21 -24.18 3.71
N ASP A 590 -43.96 -23.76 4.73
CA ASP A 590 -45.40 -23.91 4.82
C ASP A 590 -46.04 -22.61 5.34
N VAL A 591 -46.88 -22.02 4.50
CA VAL A 591 -47.56 -20.75 4.75
C VAL A 591 -48.71 -20.91 5.75
N SER A 592 -49.24 -22.14 5.93
CA SER A 592 -50.34 -22.43 6.85
C SER A 592 -49.94 -22.38 8.32
N LYS A 593 -48.65 -22.57 8.61
CA LYS A 593 -48.07 -22.50 9.98
C LYS A 593 -47.91 -21.08 10.50
N ILE A 594 -48.22 -20.07 9.69
CA ILE A 594 -48.06 -18.65 10.07
C ILE A 594 -49.32 -18.16 10.75
N ASP A 595 -49.20 -17.79 12.02
CA ASP A 595 -50.26 -17.19 12.82
C ASP A 595 -50.34 -15.67 12.56
N GLU A 596 -51.06 -15.31 11.50
CA GLU A 596 -51.23 -13.91 11.10
C GLU A 596 -51.94 -13.05 12.15
N GLU A 597 -52.88 -13.65 12.88
CA GLU A 597 -53.73 -12.92 13.81
C GLU A 597 -52.91 -12.41 14.99
N ASN A 598 -52.09 -13.29 15.59
CA ASN A 598 -51.23 -12.91 16.70
C ASN A 598 -50.06 -12.01 16.26
N ILE A 599 -49.53 -12.16 15.04
CA ILE A 599 -48.51 -11.24 14.50
C ILE A 599 -49.07 -9.81 14.38
N LYS A 600 -50.33 -9.64 13.96
CA LYS A 600 -50.97 -8.32 13.87
C LYS A 600 -51.35 -7.79 15.26
N LYS A 601 -52.06 -8.59 16.07
CA LYS A 601 -52.61 -8.15 17.36
C LYS A 601 -51.57 -7.94 18.45
N LYS A 602 -50.60 -8.85 18.59
CA LYS A 602 -49.62 -8.85 19.70
C LYS A 602 -48.29 -8.20 19.34
N LEU A 603 -47.90 -8.25 18.07
CA LEU A 603 -46.60 -7.73 17.62
C LEU A 603 -46.69 -6.42 16.84
N GLY A 604 -47.89 -5.93 16.54
CA GLY A 604 -48.11 -4.62 15.91
C GLY A 604 -47.79 -4.57 14.41
N ALA A 605 -47.80 -5.71 13.72
CA ALA A 605 -47.66 -5.72 12.26
C ALA A 605 -48.85 -5.00 11.59
N LYS A 606 -48.55 -4.06 10.68
CA LYS A 606 -49.57 -3.29 9.93
C LYS A 606 -50.22 -4.11 8.81
N GLY A 607 -49.61 -5.22 8.42
CA GLY A 607 -50.11 -6.10 7.36
C GLY A 607 -49.18 -7.27 7.11
N ILE A 608 -49.71 -8.33 6.50
CA ILE A 608 -48.97 -9.53 6.08
C ILE A 608 -49.39 -9.83 4.65
N MET A 609 -48.42 -10.04 3.75
CA MET A 609 -48.65 -10.39 2.35
C MET A 609 -48.07 -11.77 2.08
N LYS A 610 -48.91 -12.69 1.58
CA LYS A 610 -48.51 -14.02 1.13
C LYS A 610 -48.39 -13.99 -0.39
N LEU A 611 -47.17 -14.14 -0.88
CA LEU A 611 -46.83 -14.17 -2.31
C LEU A 611 -46.68 -15.62 -2.76
N SER A 612 -46.78 -15.87 -4.07
CA SER A 612 -46.60 -17.19 -4.66
C SER A 612 -45.20 -17.76 -4.37
N GLY A 613 -45.11 -19.09 -4.24
CA GLY A 613 -43.83 -19.78 -3.98
C GLY A 613 -43.34 -19.74 -2.53
N GLY A 614 -44.23 -19.50 -1.55
CA GLY A 614 -43.86 -19.51 -0.13
C GLY A 614 -43.12 -18.26 0.32
N SER A 615 -43.24 -17.14 -0.40
CA SER A 615 -42.70 -15.85 0.05
C SER A 615 -43.72 -15.09 0.88
N VAL A 616 -43.32 -14.60 2.05
CA VAL A 616 -44.20 -13.87 2.98
C VAL A 616 -43.54 -12.56 3.36
N GLN A 617 -44.30 -11.47 3.37
CA GLN A 617 -43.84 -10.15 3.80
C GLN A 617 -44.67 -9.64 4.97
N VAL A 618 -44.03 -9.41 6.12
CA VAL A 618 -44.67 -8.82 7.30
C VAL A 618 -44.29 -7.35 7.42
N ILE A 619 -45.28 -6.46 7.50
CA ILE A 619 -45.09 -5.01 7.49
C ILE A 619 -44.95 -4.49 8.93
N PHE A 620 -43.72 -4.39 9.42
CA PHE A 620 -43.39 -3.84 10.75
C PHE A 620 -42.93 -2.38 10.74
N GLY A 621 -42.86 -1.74 9.56
CA GLY A 621 -42.23 -0.41 9.47
C GLY A 621 -40.74 -0.48 9.78
N ALA A 622 -40.18 0.54 10.43
CA ALA A 622 -38.75 0.66 10.71
C ALA A 622 -38.18 -0.50 11.57
N GLU A 623 -39.03 -1.29 12.24
CA GLU A 623 -38.60 -2.44 13.05
C GLU A 623 -38.28 -3.69 12.20
N ALA A 624 -38.61 -3.70 10.90
CA ALA A 624 -38.44 -4.86 10.03
C ALA A 624 -36.98 -5.36 9.94
N ASP A 625 -36.02 -4.45 9.80
CA ASP A 625 -34.60 -4.80 9.74
C ASP A 625 -34.08 -5.29 11.10
N ILE A 626 -34.65 -4.78 12.20
CA ILE A 626 -34.24 -5.19 13.54
C ILE A 626 -34.74 -6.60 13.86
N PHE A 627 -35.98 -6.94 13.50
CA PHE A 627 -36.47 -8.33 13.60
C PHE A 627 -35.64 -9.31 12.76
N LYS A 628 -35.19 -8.90 11.56
CA LYS A 628 -34.28 -9.73 10.75
C LYS A 628 -33.00 -10.03 11.51
N VAL A 629 -32.33 -9.01 12.05
CA VAL A 629 -31.05 -9.18 12.77
C VAL A 629 -31.22 -10.08 13.98
N GLU A 630 -32.26 -9.88 14.79
CA GLU A 630 -32.48 -10.66 16.00
C GLU A 630 -32.88 -12.11 15.72
N LEU A 631 -33.73 -12.36 14.71
CA LEU A 631 -34.03 -13.73 14.26
C LEU A 631 -32.77 -14.43 13.72
N GLN A 632 -31.88 -13.71 13.03
CA GLN A 632 -30.60 -14.26 12.58
C GLN A 632 -29.65 -14.56 13.75
N MET A 633 -29.68 -13.75 14.82
CA MET A 633 -28.93 -14.02 16.06
C MET A 633 -29.44 -15.29 16.74
N LEU A 634 -30.77 -15.43 16.93
CA LEU A 634 -31.38 -16.64 17.48
C LEU A 634 -31.06 -17.89 16.64
N LYS A 635 -31.12 -17.79 15.30
CA LYS A 635 -30.76 -18.88 14.39
C LYS A 635 -29.30 -19.32 14.55
N LYS A 636 -28.37 -18.35 14.67
CA LYS A 636 -26.94 -18.63 14.90
C LYS A 636 -26.69 -19.29 16.25
N GLN A 637 -27.48 -18.96 17.26
CA GLN A 637 -27.40 -19.55 18.60
C GLN A 637 -27.99 -20.97 18.66
N GLY A 638 -28.69 -21.42 17.61
CA GLY A 638 -29.40 -22.70 17.61
C GLY A 638 -30.65 -22.71 18.48
N PHE A 639 -31.19 -21.52 18.78
CA PHE A 639 -32.41 -21.37 19.55
C PHE A 639 -33.62 -21.93 18.81
N THR A 640 -34.54 -22.58 19.51
CA THR A 640 -35.85 -22.96 18.98
C THR A 640 -36.97 -22.42 19.86
N TYR A 641 -38.08 -22.00 19.25
CA TYR A 641 -39.24 -21.52 20.00
C TYR A 641 -39.86 -22.64 20.84
N LYS A 642 -39.86 -23.88 20.33
CA LYS A 642 -40.41 -25.06 21.05
C LYS A 642 -39.75 -25.25 22.41
N GLU A 643 -38.41 -25.31 22.46
CA GLU A 643 -37.64 -25.51 23.69
C GLU A 643 -37.89 -24.38 24.70
N TRP A 644 -37.97 -23.13 24.23
CA TRP A 644 -38.25 -21.99 25.09
C TRP A 644 -39.68 -21.99 25.65
N SER A 645 -40.68 -22.36 24.84
CA SER A 645 -42.08 -22.41 25.29
C SER A 645 -42.33 -23.49 26.33
N GLU A 646 -41.60 -24.61 26.26
CA GLU A 646 -41.66 -25.69 27.26
C GLU A 646 -41.01 -25.26 28.58
N LYS A 647 -39.85 -24.60 28.49
CA LYS A 647 -39.14 -24.07 29.67
C LYS A 647 -39.93 -22.96 30.38
N SER A 648 -40.61 -22.10 29.63
CA SER A 648 -41.41 -20.98 30.17
C SER A 648 -42.78 -21.39 30.71
N LYS A 649 -43.23 -22.63 30.47
CA LYS A 649 -44.45 -23.19 31.09
C LYS A 649 -44.17 -23.91 32.41
N ASN A 650 -42.92 -24.28 32.66
CA ASN A 650 -42.47 -24.99 33.86
C ASN A 650 -41.83 -24.05 34.91
N ASN A 651 -41.62 -22.79 34.56
CA ASN A 651 -41.29 -21.66 35.45
C ASN A 651 -42.50 -20.73 35.54
#